data_AF-A0A7V4HG84-F1
#
_entry.id   AF-A0A7V4HG84-F1
#
_cell.length_a   1.000
_cell.length_b   1.000
_cell.length_c   1.000
_cell.angle_alpha   90.00
_cell.angle_beta   90.00
_cell.angle_gamma   90.00
#
_symmetry.space_group_name_H-M   'P 1'
#
loop_
_entity.id
_entity.type
_entity.pdbx_description
1 polymer ?
#
loop_
_entity_poly.entity_id
_entity_poly.type
_entity_poly.pdbx_seq_one_letter_code
_entity_poly.pdbx_strand_id
1 'polypeptide(L)'
;MQPPPDANPRHRRMGAPLLDCISVAAVALSLAGPAAVRSPAAARAERAGDAVAISNELLHLSIALDKGARITVFEYKPFQENVIYPAESAGGLLMDHVWEQTWPGEFLNRRYEAEIVKSGPDEASVKVWTTGAGETVKGLRFERLITVRDGDRNLYVTVSIMNPTEEGRVTGYWSQNNYWFGNRKEGFAWARPAVRGIDRLGIDEKGEPWFGGAWYYIDDATAGWNGGYHSNLRRGMMFLMDYNDLWRIYDNAAAVTTEWMYDRVAIPAGKAWSTDIVVIPVSGITGFCHGSRYLVANMEVARTNGSLIIEHQLARGVEKVEDITLETRVWGLKAAWTGEVDKVRVPALEDDARSFTVVARNIGPMPAGIEVTMTGKDANGRIVRAVYGDYYGGAEGKNNDPFTMKPYLSFARPPKQKKFLKPDVISYKPHEPPSVLHLRGLWASQFRFEEAVSNCLPAAAMSIGWLESSPVGLTFTWFPPDYPSLLSHDLIVLGNVPAAPFDLVGQEMLKDYIAAGGNVLMLGGDQSYGQAGFSNTELLELLPVDVGSPYNWRRLERGTQLTVCMPQHPVADGVVFDKQDRVFYSHLCAPRQGAEVILKAGDRPILVLGRTPAGGRIACVLATPFGEADRNERAFWDSPAWQRLMVNTVKWLLHRLPG
;
A
#
# COMPACT_ATOMS: atom_id res chain seq x y z
N MET A 1 -33.47 -19.75 10.29
CA MET A 1 -34.44 -19.33 9.24
C MET A 1 -34.32 -20.32 8.11
N GLN A 2 -35.40 -21.07 7.84
CA GLN A 2 -35.51 -22.02 6.71
C GLN A 2 -35.53 -21.27 5.37
N PRO A 3 -35.01 -21.85 4.27
CA PRO A 3 -35.15 -21.28 2.93
C PRO A 3 -36.49 -21.70 2.29
N PRO A 4 -37.11 -20.86 1.44
CA PRO A 4 -38.25 -21.27 0.62
C PRO A 4 -37.80 -21.98 -0.67
N PRO A 5 -38.66 -22.83 -1.28
CA PRO A 5 -38.29 -23.78 -2.31
C PRO A 5 -38.47 -23.26 -3.75
N ASP A 6 -37.68 -23.86 -4.65
CA ASP A 6 -37.80 -23.80 -6.11
C ASP A 6 -39.16 -24.29 -6.62
N ALA A 7 -39.67 -23.62 -7.66
CA ALA A 7 -40.67 -24.18 -8.56
C ALA A 7 -40.43 -23.68 -10.00
N ASN A 8 -39.94 -24.58 -10.84
CA ASN A 8 -40.06 -24.54 -12.29
C ASN A 8 -41.16 -25.54 -12.69
N PRO A 9 -41.96 -25.29 -13.74
CA PRO A 9 -41.85 -26.25 -14.84
C PRO A 9 -41.98 -25.64 -16.25
N ARG A 10 -41.20 -26.23 -17.15
CA ARG A 10 -41.29 -26.16 -18.61
C ARG A 10 -42.60 -26.78 -19.13
N HIS A 11 -43.14 -26.24 -20.21
CA HIS A 11 -43.79 -27.05 -21.25
C HIS A 11 -43.62 -26.47 -22.67
N ARG A 12 -43.31 -27.38 -23.60
CA ARG A 12 -43.11 -27.24 -25.06
C ARG A 12 -44.42 -27.08 -25.84
N ARG A 13 -44.36 -26.42 -27.02
CA ARG A 13 -44.70 -26.94 -28.39
C ARG A 13 -44.64 -25.78 -29.40
N MET A 14 -43.74 -25.78 -30.38
CA MET A 14 -43.85 -26.30 -31.77
C MET A 14 -44.82 -25.53 -32.69
N GLY A 15 -44.28 -24.97 -33.78
CA GLY A 15 -45.04 -24.50 -34.95
C GLY A 15 -44.23 -23.56 -35.87
N ALA A 16 -43.61 -24.10 -36.92
CA ALA A 16 -43.23 -23.35 -38.13
C ALA A 16 -44.41 -23.41 -39.13
N PRO A 17 -44.52 -22.52 -40.15
CA PRO A 17 -43.69 -22.66 -41.36
C PRO A 17 -43.26 -21.34 -42.06
N LEU A 18 -42.46 -21.54 -43.11
CA LEU A 18 -41.81 -20.60 -44.04
C LEU A 18 -42.73 -19.57 -44.72
N LEU A 19 -42.13 -18.46 -45.16
CA LEU A 19 -42.38 -17.86 -46.48
C LEU A 19 -41.18 -17.01 -46.95
N ASP A 20 -40.79 -17.25 -48.20
CA ASP A 20 -39.75 -16.58 -48.98
C ASP A 20 -40.05 -15.10 -49.25
N CYS A 21 -39.01 -14.26 -49.31
CA CYS A 21 -38.98 -13.07 -50.17
C CYS A 21 -37.54 -12.76 -50.61
N ILE A 22 -37.29 -12.99 -51.90
CA ILE A 22 -36.15 -12.51 -52.69
C ILE A 22 -36.24 -10.99 -52.83
N SER A 23 -35.13 -10.25 -52.67
CA SER A 23 -34.94 -8.93 -53.30
C SER A 23 -33.46 -8.52 -53.39
N VAL A 24 -32.92 -8.68 -54.60
CA VAL A 24 -32.06 -7.77 -55.40
C VAL A 24 -30.91 -7.02 -54.71
N ALA A 25 -29.69 -7.41 -55.12
CA ALA A 25 -28.45 -6.68 -54.91
C ALA A 25 -28.42 -5.35 -55.69
N ALA A 26 -28.05 -4.26 -55.01
CA ALA A 26 -27.62 -3.02 -55.63
C ALA A 26 -26.11 -2.85 -55.42
N VAL A 27 -25.36 -3.02 -56.51
CA VAL A 27 -23.94 -2.68 -56.60
C VAL A 27 -23.85 -1.16 -56.79
N ALA A 28 -23.39 -0.44 -55.77
CA ALA A 28 -22.98 0.94 -55.89
C ALA A 28 -21.46 0.99 -56.02
N LEU A 29 -20.97 1.21 -57.25
CA LEU A 29 -19.59 1.64 -57.48
C LEU A 29 -19.41 3.04 -56.86
N SER A 30 -18.55 3.16 -55.85
CA SER A 30 -18.02 4.45 -55.42
C SER A 30 -16.64 4.67 -56.05
N LEU A 31 -16.51 5.82 -56.70
CA LEU A 31 -15.34 6.31 -57.40
C LEU A 31 -14.18 6.52 -56.40
N ALA A 32 -13.03 5.93 -56.70
CA ALA A 32 -11.79 6.20 -55.99
C ALA A 32 -11.34 7.65 -56.25
N GLY A 33 -11.45 8.49 -55.22
CA GLY A 33 -10.76 9.78 -55.18
C GLY A 33 -9.24 9.58 -55.05
N PRO A 34 -8.42 10.56 -55.45
CA PRO A 34 -6.97 10.46 -55.35
C PRO A 34 -6.58 10.24 -53.90
N ALA A 35 -5.67 9.27 -53.68
CA ALA A 35 -5.13 8.93 -52.37
C ALA A 35 -4.60 10.20 -51.70
N ALA A 36 -5.32 10.67 -50.68
CA ALA A 36 -4.78 11.64 -49.75
C ALA A 36 -3.49 11.03 -49.20
N VAL A 37 -2.37 11.73 -49.42
CA VAL A 37 -1.11 11.46 -48.74
C VAL A 37 -1.45 11.42 -47.24
N ARG A 38 -1.50 10.22 -46.66
CA ARG A 38 -1.64 10.06 -45.21
C ARG A 38 -0.46 10.82 -44.61
N SER A 39 -0.73 11.92 -43.91
CA SER A 39 0.25 12.49 -42.99
C SER A 39 0.80 11.36 -42.12
N PRO A 40 2.09 11.36 -41.77
CA PRO A 40 2.64 10.38 -40.84
C PRO A 40 1.75 10.33 -39.60
N ALA A 41 1.51 9.11 -39.10
CA ALA A 41 0.72 8.90 -37.89
C ALA A 41 1.26 9.84 -36.81
N ALA A 42 0.36 10.58 -36.18
CA ALA A 42 0.69 11.62 -35.23
C ALA A 42 -0.20 11.40 -34.03
N ALA A 43 0.35 11.59 -32.84
CA ALA A 43 -0.46 11.65 -31.65
C ALA A 43 -1.43 12.85 -31.73
N ARG A 44 -2.69 12.66 -31.33
CA ARG A 44 -3.74 13.68 -31.40
C ARG A 44 -4.61 13.65 -30.17
N ALA A 45 -5.04 14.83 -29.73
CA ALA A 45 -6.11 14.97 -28.76
C ALA A 45 -7.17 15.95 -29.28
N GLU A 46 -8.43 15.60 -29.12
CA GLU A 46 -9.56 16.42 -29.56
C GLU A 46 -10.69 16.37 -28.54
N ARG A 47 -11.35 17.51 -28.33
CA ARG A 47 -12.48 17.61 -27.40
C ARG A 47 -13.79 17.52 -28.19
N ALA A 48 -14.69 16.66 -27.74
CA ALA A 48 -16.02 16.47 -28.31
C ALA A 48 -17.06 16.48 -27.18
N GLY A 49 -17.63 17.66 -26.91
CA GLY A 49 -18.59 17.85 -25.82
C GLY A 49 -17.98 17.52 -24.45
N ASP A 50 -18.57 16.51 -23.80
CA ASP A 50 -18.17 16.03 -22.47
C ASP A 50 -17.14 14.89 -22.53
N ALA A 51 -16.51 14.66 -23.69
CA ALA A 51 -15.41 13.73 -23.84
C ALA A 51 -14.16 14.38 -24.46
N VAL A 52 -13.00 13.79 -24.17
CA VAL A 52 -11.74 14.09 -24.86
C VAL A 52 -11.22 12.79 -25.46
N ALA A 53 -11.11 12.74 -26.79
CA ALA A 53 -10.47 11.63 -27.49
C ALA A 53 -8.96 11.89 -27.56
N ILE A 54 -8.16 10.85 -27.32
CA ILE A 54 -6.70 10.89 -27.40
C ILE A 54 -6.23 9.64 -28.14
N SER A 55 -5.34 9.78 -29.13
CA SER A 55 -4.93 8.68 -30.00
C SER A 55 -3.54 8.85 -30.59
N ASN A 56 -2.95 7.74 -31.04
CA ASN A 56 -1.75 7.67 -31.90
C ASN A 56 -1.95 6.52 -32.92
N GLU A 57 -0.88 5.99 -33.54
CA GLU A 57 -1.01 4.87 -34.49
C GLU A 57 -1.50 3.54 -33.87
N LEU A 58 -1.30 3.33 -32.57
CA LEU A 58 -1.53 2.07 -31.88
C LEU A 58 -2.69 2.11 -30.88
N LEU A 59 -2.97 3.28 -30.30
CA LEU A 59 -3.95 3.50 -29.24
C LEU A 59 -5.03 4.49 -29.68
N HIS A 60 -6.26 4.19 -29.30
CA HIS A 60 -7.37 5.15 -29.33
C HIS A 60 -8.12 5.09 -27.99
N LEU A 61 -8.21 6.23 -27.31
CA LEU A 61 -8.83 6.35 -25.99
C LEU A 61 -9.89 7.45 -25.99
N SER A 62 -10.91 7.30 -25.13
CA SER A 62 -11.90 8.34 -24.84
C SER A 62 -12.00 8.57 -23.33
N ILE A 63 -11.89 9.83 -22.91
CA ILE A 63 -11.96 10.27 -21.52
C ILE A 63 -13.31 10.95 -21.30
N ALA A 64 -14.17 10.41 -20.43
CA ALA A 64 -15.51 10.95 -20.16
C ALA A 64 -15.50 11.94 -18.98
N LEU A 65 -15.52 13.24 -19.28
CA LEU A 65 -15.38 14.33 -18.31
C LEU A 65 -16.54 14.43 -17.33
N ASP A 66 -17.75 14.05 -17.74
CA ASP A 66 -18.96 13.99 -16.92
C ASP A 66 -19.01 12.75 -16.00
N LYS A 67 -18.07 11.82 -16.17
CA LYS A 67 -18.03 10.52 -15.49
C LYS A 67 -16.71 10.30 -14.76
N GLY A 68 -16.29 11.29 -13.97
CA GLY A 68 -15.06 11.20 -13.18
C GLY A 68 -13.78 11.26 -14.02
N ALA A 69 -13.84 11.78 -15.25
CA ALA A 69 -12.75 11.72 -16.24
C ALA A 69 -12.12 10.32 -16.40
N ARG A 70 -12.91 9.25 -16.24
CA ARG A 70 -12.44 7.89 -16.47
C ARG A 70 -12.33 7.60 -17.96
N ILE A 71 -11.45 6.67 -18.31
CA ILE A 71 -11.32 6.21 -19.69
C ILE A 71 -12.46 5.22 -19.97
N THR A 72 -13.28 5.52 -20.97
CA THR A 72 -14.47 4.74 -21.37
C THR A 72 -14.28 3.98 -22.68
N VAL A 73 -13.23 4.33 -23.44
CA VAL A 73 -12.77 3.59 -24.62
C VAL A 73 -11.26 3.40 -24.47
N PHE A 74 -10.79 2.17 -24.64
CA PHE A 74 -9.39 1.83 -24.74
C PHE A 74 -9.25 0.78 -25.84
N GLU A 75 -8.76 1.22 -26.98
CA GLU A 75 -8.51 0.36 -28.14
C GLU A 75 -7.01 0.32 -28.37
N TYR A 76 -6.45 -0.89 -28.34
CA TYR A 76 -5.08 -1.16 -28.79
C TYR A 76 -5.17 -1.93 -30.09
N LYS A 77 -4.52 -1.43 -31.15
CA LYS A 77 -4.66 -1.91 -32.54
C LYS A 77 -4.50 -3.44 -32.68
N PRO A 78 -3.52 -4.11 -32.04
CA PRO A 78 -3.45 -5.58 -32.04
C PRO A 78 -4.61 -6.32 -31.38
N PHE A 79 -5.34 -5.72 -30.43
CA PHE A 79 -6.52 -6.34 -29.83
C PHE A 79 -7.74 -6.28 -30.75
N GLN A 80 -7.83 -5.26 -31.60
CA GLN A 80 -8.96 -5.05 -32.53
C GLN A 80 -10.33 -4.99 -31.82
N GLU A 81 -10.35 -4.50 -30.58
CA GLU A 81 -11.55 -4.33 -29.77
C GLU A 81 -11.36 -3.19 -28.77
N ASN A 82 -12.48 -2.62 -28.29
CA ASN A 82 -12.50 -1.83 -27.07
C ASN A 82 -12.56 -2.79 -25.87
N VAL A 83 -11.59 -2.72 -24.98
CA VAL A 83 -11.51 -3.62 -23.81
C VAL A 83 -12.28 -3.10 -22.59
N ILE A 84 -12.83 -1.88 -22.66
CA ILE A 84 -13.50 -1.25 -21.53
C ILE A 84 -14.90 -1.81 -21.33
N TYR A 85 -15.21 -2.17 -20.09
CA TYR A 85 -16.57 -2.55 -19.71
C TYR A 85 -17.52 -1.33 -19.81
N PRO A 86 -18.68 -1.44 -20.49
CA PRO A 86 -19.59 -0.32 -20.67
C PRO A 86 -19.99 0.42 -19.39
N ALA A 87 -19.96 1.75 -19.48
CA ALA A 87 -20.04 2.69 -18.36
C ALA A 87 -21.47 2.99 -17.84
N GLU A 88 -22.43 2.08 -18.01
CA GLU A 88 -23.83 2.33 -17.58
C GLU A 88 -24.04 2.22 -16.05
N SER A 89 -23.07 1.73 -15.27
CA SER A 89 -23.22 1.68 -13.81
C SER A 89 -21.98 1.90 -12.94
N ALA A 90 -20.75 1.69 -13.44
CA ALA A 90 -19.49 2.04 -12.75
C ALA A 90 -18.21 1.68 -13.55
N GLY A 91 -18.29 1.33 -14.84
CA GLY A 91 -17.15 0.83 -15.62
C GLY A 91 -16.20 1.93 -16.12
N GLY A 92 -14.94 1.59 -16.35
CA GLY A 92 -13.89 2.46 -16.90
C GLY A 92 -12.49 2.12 -16.39
N LEU A 93 -11.46 2.77 -16.93
CA LEU A 93 -10.10 2.75 -16.37
C LEU A 93 -9.77 4.07 -15.67
N LEU A 94 -8.86 3.98 -14.69
CA LEU A 94 -8.31 5.10 -13.92
C LEU A 94 -9.40 5.91 -13.21
N MET A 95 -10.34 5.22 -12.58
CA MET A 95 -11.38 5.87 -11.79
C MET A 95 -10.78 6.33 -10.46
N ASP A 96 -10.95 7.61 -10.17
CA ASP A 96 -10.47 8.21 -8.93
C ASP A 96 -11.42 7.87 -7.78
N HIS A 97 -10.85 7.32 -6.71
CA HIS A 97 -11.51 7.11 -5.44
C HIS A 97 -10.60 7.53 -4.28
N VAL A 98 -11.21 7.60 -3.10
CA VAL A 98 -10.54 7.86 -1.83
C VAL A 98 -11.01 6.79 -0.89
N TRP A 99 -10.09 5.98 -0.37
CA TRP A 99 -10.49 4.78 0.37
C TRP A 99 -11.04 5.09 1.77
N GLU A 100 -10.86 6.32 2.27
CA GLU A 100 -11.58 6.82 3.45
C GLU A 100 -13.06 7.13 3.19
N GLN A 101 -13.50 7.16 1.93
CA GLN A 101 -14.91 7.35 1.56
C GLN A 101 -15.59 6.01 1.32
N THR A 102 -16.89 5.93 1.63
CA THR A 102 -17.69 4.77 1.24
C THR A 102 -17.78 4.68 -0.27
N TRP A 103 -17.56 3.49 -0.84
CA TRP A 103 -17.78 3.26 -2.27
C TRP A 103 -19.22 3.66 -2.68
N PRO A 104 -19.43 4.36 -3.81
CA PRO A 104 -18.46 4.69 -4.85
C PRO A 104 -17.62 5.96 -4.64
N GLY A 105 -17.74 6.64 -3.50
CA GLY A 105 -17.07 7.91 -3.24
C GLY A 105 -17.59 9.05 -4.12
N GLU A 106 -17.06 10.26 -3.90
CA GLU A 106 -17.59 11.46 -4.57
C GLU A 106 -17.09 11.66 -6.01
N PHE A 107 -16.00 11.01 -6.39
CA PHE A 107 -15.31 11.26 -7.67
C PHE A 107 -15.79 10.40 -8.84
N LEU A 108 -16.43 9.25 -8.59
CA LEU A 108 -16.81 8.27 -9.65
C LEU A 108 -17.59 8.89 -10.81
N ASN A 109 -18.55 9.77 -10.49
CA ASN A 109 -19.40 10.46 -11.48
C ASN A 109 -19.28 11.99 -11.36
N ARG A 110 -18.21 12.49 -10.75
CA ARG A 110 -17.97 13.95 -10.66
C ARG A 110 -17.56 14.48 -12.03
N ARG A 111 -18.01 15.70 -12.36
CA ARG A 111 -17.53 16.40 -13.55
C ARG A 111 -16.10 16.91 -13.33
N TYR A 112 -15.25 16.66 -14.32
CA TYR A 112 -13.88 17.16 -14.38
C TYR A 112 -13.78 18.25 -15.45
N GLU A 113 -12.87 19.19 -15.21
CA GLU A 113 -12.38 20.11 -16.23
C GLU A 113 -11.26 19.43 -17.02
N ALA A 114 -10.99 19.94 -18.22
CA ALA A 114 -9.96 19.39 -19.09
C ALA A 114 -9.27 20.47 -19.94
N GLU A 115 -7.96 20.28 -20.13
CA GLU A 115 -7.09 21.07 -20.98
C GLU A 115 -6.27 20.11 -21.86
N ILE A 116 -6.31 20.31 -23.18
CA ILE A 116 -5.39 19.64 -24.09
C ILE A 116 -4.06 20.40 -23.99
N VAL A 117 -3.08 19.80 -23.31
CA VAL A 117 -1.77 20.40 -23.07
C VAL A 117 -0.89 20.29 -24.32
N LYS A 118 -0.97 19.16 -25.03
CA LYS A 118 -0.25 18.91 -26.28
C LYS A 118 -1.11 18.09 -27.23
N SER A 119 -1.00 18.37 -28.52
CA SER A 119 -1.55 17.57 -29.61
C SER A 119 -0.67 17.82 -30.84
N GLY A 120 0.21 16.89 -31.16
CA GLY A 120 1.21 17.05 -32.21
C GLY A 120 1.93 15.75 -32.54
N PRO A 121 2.84 15.77 -33.52
CA PRO A 121 3.36 14.54 -34.14
C PRO A 121 3.99 13.56 -33.14
N ASP A 122 4.68 14.05 -32.11
CA ASP A 122 5.41 13.19 -31.17
C ASP A 122 4.57 12.70 -29.98
N GLU A 123 3.63 13.52 -29.49
CA GLU A 123 2.80 13.17 -28.34
C GLU A 123 1.51 14.00 -28.27
N ALA A 124 0.51 13.42 -27.60
CA ALA A 124 -0.70 14.09 -27.18
C ALA A 124 -0.86 13.91 -25.68
N SER A 125 -1.24 14.97 -24.98
CA SER A 125 -1.41 14.94 -23.54
C SER A 125 -2.59 15.80 -23.10
N VAL A 126 -3.44 15.25 -22.24
CA VAL A 126 -4.64 15.89 -21.71
C VAL A 126 -4.52 15.94 -20.19
N LYS A 127 -4.68 17.14 -19.64
CA LYS A 127 -4.77 17.35 -18.20
C LYS A 127 -6.24 17.43 -17.82
N VAL A 128 -6.68 16.66 -16.85
CA VAL A 128 -8.04 16.69 -16.30
C VAL A 128 -7.99 16.94 -14.81
N TRP A 129 -8.91 17.73 -14.26
CA TRP A 129 -8.92 18.02 -12.82
C TRP A 129 -10.31 18.30 -12.26
N THR A 130 -10.41 18.14 -10.95
CA THR A 130 -11.57 18.57 -10.16
C THR A 130 -11.13 18.94 -8.74
N THR A 131 -12.05 19.47 -7.93
CA THR A 131 -11.78 19.79 -6.51
C THR A 131 -12.65 18.94 -5.61
N GLY A 132 -12.07 18.44 -4.53
CA GLY A 132 -12.74 17.65 -3.49
C GLY A 132 -13.66 18.50 -2.64
N ALA A 133 -14.82 17.96 -2.27
CA ALA A 133 -15.85 18.64 -1.50
C ALA A 133 -16.17 17.90 -0.18
N GLY A 134 -16.06 16.58 -0.17
CA GLY A 134 -16.17 15.75 1.01
C GLY A 134 -15.08 16.05 2.04
N GLU A 135 -15.38 15.81 3.31
CA GLU A 135 -14.54 16.22 4.44
C GLU A 135 -13.08 15.74 4.33
N THR A 136 -12.87 14.50 3.87
CA THR A 136 -11.53 13.90 3.72
C THR A 136 -10.68 14.51 2.61
N VAL A 137 -11.29 15.25 1.69
CA VAL A 137 -10.64 15.82 0.50
C VAL A 137 -11.00 17.28 0.25
N LYS A 138 -11.58 17.93 1.25
CA LYS A 138 -12.14 19.27 1.12
C LYS A 138 -11.07 20.26 0.66
N GLY A 139 -11.31 20.86 -0.50
CA GLY A 139 -10.41 21.83 -1.12
C GLY A 139 -9.17 21.23 -1.78
N LEU A 140 -8.95 19.92 -1.73
CA LEU A 140 -7.87 19.26 -2.47
C LEU A 140 -8.21 19.23 -3.96
N ARG A 141 -7.23 19.56 -4.81
CA ARG A 141 -7.35 19.45 -6.26
C ARG A 141 -6.80 18.10 -6.71
N PHE A 142 -7.66 17.31 -7.32
CA PHE A 142 -7.31 16.04 -7.96
C PHE A 142 -7.06 16.29 -9.44
N GLU A 143 -5.90 15.88 -9.93
CA GLU A 143 -5.48 16.10 -11.31
C GLU A 143 -4.85 14.85 -11.90
N ARG A 144 -5.13 14.59 -13.18
CA ARG A 144 -4.44 13.58 -13.99
C ARG A 144 -3.89 14.21 -15.26
N LEU A 145 -2.61 13.95 -15.54
CA LEU A 145 -2.00 14.19 -16.85
C LEU A 145 -1.93 12.86 -17.60
N ILE A 146 -2.73 12.73 -18.65
CA ILE A 146 -2.87 11.52 -19.47
C ILE A 146 -2.15 11.75 -20.79
N THR A 147 -1.15 10.93 -21.10
CA THR A 147 -0.27 11.11 -22.27
C THR A 147 -0.16 9.83 -23.09
N VAL A 148 -0.25 10.00 -24.42
CA VAL A 148 0.14 8.99 -25.41
C VAL A 148 1.24 9.57 -26.28
N ARG A 149 2.25 8.76 -26.62
CA ARG A 149 3.38 9.14 -27.47
C ARG A 149 3.28 8.42 -28.80
N ASP A 150 3.65 9.06 -29.89
CA ASP A 150 3.60 8.42 -31.20
C ASP A 150 4.53 7.20 -31.28
N GLY A 151 4.10 6.17 -32.02
CA GLY A 151 4.80 4.89 -32.11
C GLY A 151 4.91 4.07 -30.81
N ASP A 152 4.28 4.53 -29.72
CA ASP A 152 4.29 3.83 -28.43
C ASP A 152 2.91 3.23 -28.10
N ARG A 153 2.90 2.05 -27.48
CA ARG A 153 1.66 1.37 -27.07
C ARG A 153 1.25 1.68 -25.62
N ASN A 154 2.08 2.42 -24.91
CA ASN A 154 1.88 2.68 -23.49
C ASN A 154 1.01 3.91 -23.27
N LEU A 155 0.14 3.82 -22.26
CA LEU A 155 -0.56 4.96 -21.68
C LEU A 155 0.19 5.43 -20.44
N TYR A 156 0.59 6.71 -20.43
CA TYR A 156 1.29 7.33 -19.30
C TYR A 156 0.33 8.24 -18.54
N VAL A 157 0.28 8.08 -17.22
CA VAL A 157 -0.63 8.83 -16.37
C VAL A 157 0.13 9.32 -15.14
N THR A 158 0.19 10.63 -14.93
CA THR A 158 0.61 11.18 -13.65
C THR A 158 -0.64 11.61 -12.89
N VAL A 159 -0.86 11.03 -11.72
CA VAL A 159 -1.90 11.45 -10.77
C VAL A 159 -1.26 12.45 -9.82
N SER A 160 -1.93 13.57 -9.55
CA SER A 160 -1.51 14.55 -8.55
C SER A 160 -2.67 14.96 -7.64
N ILE A 161 -2.40 15.00 -6.34
CA ILE A 161 -3.29 15.58 -5.33
C ILE A 161 -2.60 16.80 -4.76
N MET A 162 -3.14 17.97 -5.06
CA MET A 162 -2.60 19.26 -4.65
C MET A 162 -3.42 19.84 -3.51
N ASN A 163 -2.75 20.44 -2.52
CA ASN A 163 -3.40 21.16 -1.44
C ASN A 163 -3.24 22.68 -1.62
N PRO A 164 -4.19 23.36 -2.28
CA PRO A 164 -4.16 24.82 -2.41
C PRO A 164 -4.64 25.55 -1.14
N THR A 165 -5.07 24.83 -0.10
CA THR A 165 -5.62 25.43 1.13
C THR A 165 -4.50 25.80 2.12
N GLU A 166 -4.86 26.53 3.17
CA GLU A 166 -3.94 26.95 4.24
C GLU A 166 -3.69 25.85 5.29
N GLU A 167 -4.61 24.89 5.40
CA GLU A 167 -4.51 23.77 6.35
C GLU A 167 -3.87 22.57 5.67
N GLY A 168 -3.15 21.73 6.42
CA GLY A 168 -2.70 20.45 5.89
C GLY A 168 -3.89 19.50 5.70
N ARG A 169 -3.73 18.52 4.82
CA ARG A 169 -4.73 17.49 4.58
C ARG A 169 -4.07 16.12 4.55
N VAL A 170 -4.79 15.10 4.99
CA VAL A 170 -4.41 13.70 4.82
C VAL A 170 -5.49 12.99 4.04
N THR A 171 -5.08 12.26 3.01
CA THR A 171 -5.99 11.44 2.20
C THR A 171 -5.25 10.25 1.59
N GLY A 172 -5.97 9.19 1.27
CA GLY A 172 -5.45 8.01 0.59
C GLY A 172 -6.09 7.81 -0.78
N TYR A 173 -5.26 7.84 -1.83
CA TYR A 173 -5.72 7.65 -3.20
C TYR A 173 -6.02 6.17 -3.50
N TRP A 174 -7.11 5.92 -4.21
CA TRP A 174 -7.53 4.60 -4.69
C TRP A 174 -7.84 4.71 -6.18
N SER A 175 -7.21 3.87 -6.99
CA SER A 175 -7.52 3.73 -8.41
C SER A 175 -8.31 2.46 -8.66
N GLN A 176 -9.49 2.58 -9.27
CA GLN A 176 -10.32 1.45 -9.71
C GLN A 176 -10.32 1.34 -11.24
N ASN A 177 -10.21 0.11 -11.75
CA ASN A 177 -10.14 -0.19 -13.17
C ASN A 177 -11.03 -1.39 -13.50
N ASN A 178 -11.75 -1.34 -14.61
CA ASN A 178 -12.65 -2.40 -15.04
C ASN A 178 -12.60 -2.58 -16.57
N TYR A 179 -12.09 -3.75 -16.98
CA TYR A 179 -11.89 -4.11 -18.38
C TYR A 179 -11.86 -5.63 -18.54
N TRP A 180 -12.08 -6.13 -19.75
CA TRP A 180 -11.86 -7.53 -20.12
C TRP A 180 -11.63 -7.68 -21.61
N PHE A 181 -11.30 -8.89 -22.04
CA PHE A 181 -11.05 -9.22 -23.44
C PHE A 181 -12.17 -10.09 -24.01
N GLY A 182 -12.49 -9.94 -25.29
CA GLY A 182 -13.41 -10.84 -26.01
C GLY A 182 -14.87 -10.78 -25.56
N ASN A 183 -15.32 -9.65 -25.01
CA ASN A 183 -16.71 -9.37 -24.60
C ASN A 183 -17.31 -10.35 -23.58
N ARG A 184 -16.50 -11.09 -22.83
CA ARG A 184 -16.95 -12.06 -21.82
C ARG A 184 -16.01 -12.04 -20.61
N LYS A 185 -16.49 -12.51 -19.46
CA LYS A 185 -15.71 -12.50 -18.20
C LYS A 185 -14.92 -13.80 -18.00
N GLU A 186 -15.41 -14.89 -18.56
CA GLU A 186 -14.84 -16.23 -18.43
C GLU A 186 -13.46 -16.29 -19.09
N GLY A 187 -12.50 -16.93 -18.42
CA GLY A 187 -11.12 -17.05 -18.92
C GLY A 187 -10.27 -15.79 -18.75
N PHE A 188 -10.83 -14.72 -18.15
CA PHE A 188 -10.07 -13.58 -17.67
C PHE A 188 -9.52 -13.83 -16.26
N ALA A 189 -8.28 -13.43 -16.02
CA ALA A 189 -7.63 -13.58 -14.73
C ALA A 189 -6.66 -12.43 -14.43
N TRP A 190 -6.37 -12.27 -13.13
CA TRP A 190 -5.43 -11.34 -12.57
C TRP A 190 -4.17 -12.06 -12.09
N ALA A 191 -3.03 -11.41 -12.19
CA ALA A 191 -1.74 -11.84 -11.66
C ALA A 191 -1.14 -10.70 -10.83
N ARG A 192 -0.79 -10.99 -9.58
CA ARG A 192 -0.31 -10.02 -8.60
C ARG A 192 0.97 -10.50 -7.90
N PRO A 193 1.97 -9.64 -7.71
CA PRO A 193 3.17 -10.00 -6.95
C PRO A 193 2.86 -10.06 -5.45
N ALA A 194 3.23 -11.15 -4.77
CA ALA A 194 3.07 -11.32 -3.33
C ALA A 194 4.28 -12.03 -2.70
N VAL A 195 4.36 -12.05 -1.36
CA VAL A 195 5.45 -12.77 -0.65
C VAL A 195 5.42 -14.27 -0.98
N ARG A 196 4.25 -14.83 -1.27
CA ARG A 196 4.07 -16.24 -1.66
C ARG A 196 4.29 -16.54 -3.15
N GLY A 197 4.87 -15.60 -3.91
CA GLY A 197 5.03 -15.72 -5.36
C GLY A 197 3.94 -14.97 -6.12
N ILE A 198 3.53 -15.49 -7.28
CA ILE A 198 2.52 -14.82 -8.10
C ILE A 198 1.13 -15.32 -7.72
N ASP A 199 0.38 -14.43 -7.08
CA ASP A 199 -1.01 -14.67 -6.75
C ASP A 199 -1.88 -14.51 -8.00
N ARG A 200 -2.72 -15.51 -8.29
CA ARG A 200 -3.60 -15.53 -9.45
C ARG A 200 -5.05 -15.65 -9.02
N LEU A 201 -5.90 -14.80 -9.58
CA LEU A 201 -7.34 -14.77 -9.30
C LEU A 201 -8.11 -14.71 -10.61
N GLY A 202 -9.06 -15.62 -10.82
CA GLY A 202 -9.85 -15.68 -12.06
C GLY A 202 -11.09 -16.52 -11.89
N ILE A 203 -11.89 -16.59 -12.95
CA ILE A 203 -13.08 -17.43 -13.06
C ILE A 203 -12.84 -18.49 -14.13
N ASP A 204 -13.21 -19.74 -13.84
CA ASP A 204 -13.13 -20.83 -14.80
C ASP A 204 -14.24 -20.75 -15.87
N GLU A 205 -14.23 -21.69 -16.81
CA GLU A 205 -15.21 -21.76 -17.90
C GLU A 205 -16.65 -22.02 -17.41
N LYS A 206 -16.84 -22.44 -16.17
CA LYS A 206 -18.15 -22.72 -15.57
C LYS A 206 -18.69 -21.53 -14.78
N GLY A 207 -17.94 -20.43 -14.71
CA GLY A 207 -18.32 -19.27 -13.90
C GLY A 207 -17.89 -19.38 -12.44
N GLU A 208 -17.12 -20.40 -12.07
CA GLU A 208 -16.67 -20.62 -10.70
C GLU A 208 -15.31 -19.95 -10.45
N PRO A 209 -15.14 -19.22 -9.35
CA PRO A 209 -13.83 -18.70 -8.96
C PRO A 209 -12.79 -19.82 -8.80
N TRP A 210 -11.56 -19.58 -9.26
CA TRP A 210 -10.45 -20.55 -9.08
C TRP A 210 -10.11 -20.83 -7.61
N PHE A 211 -10.57 -19.97 -6.70
CA PHE A 211 -10.36 -20.03 -5.25
C PHE A 211 -11.68 -19.75 -4.52
N GLY A 212 -11.82 -20.19 -3.25
CA GLY A 212 -13.05 -20.03 -2.47
C GLY A 212 -13.55 -18.59 -2.25
N GLY A 213 -12.84 -17.57 -2.74
CA GLY A 213 -13.29 -16.19 -2.82
C GLY A 213 -13.16 -15.65 -4.24
N ALA A 214 -14.19 -14.94 -4.71
CA ALA A 214 -14.15 -14.21 -5.97
C ALA A 214 -13.37 -12.89 -5.88
N TRP A 215 -12.96 -12.48 -4.69
CA TRP A 215 -12.28 -11.21 -4.42
C TRP A 215 -11.47 -11.30 -3.12
N TYR A 216 -10.31 -10.62 -3.08
CA TYR A 216 -9.52 -10.41 -1.86
C TYR A 216 -8.36 -9.44 -2.09
N TYR A 217 -7.81 -8.93 -0.98
CA TYR A 217 -6.66 -8.02 -0.93
C TYR A 217 -5.31 -8.74 -0.93
N ILE A 218 -4.30 -8.08 -1.47
CA ILE A 218 -2.87 -8.37 -1.32
C ILE A 218 -2.23 -7.23 -0.52
N ASP A 219 -2.00 -7.47 0.76
CA ASP A 219 -1.30 -6.53 1.67
C ASP A 219 0.23 -6.74 1.70
N ASP A 220 0.68 -7.86 1.12
CA ASP A 220 2.05 -8.34 1.10
C ASP A 220 2.70 -8.22 -0.29
N ALA A 221 2.32 -7.21 -1.06
CA ALA A 221 2.85 -7.00 -2.40
C ALA A 221 4.38 -6.83 -2.38
N THR A 222 5.06 -7.49 -3.32
CA THR A 222 6.54 -7.48 -3.45
C THR A 222 7.04 -6.55 -4.55
N ALA A 223 6.15 -6.04 -5.40
CA ALA A 223 6.48 -5.10 -6.47
C ALA A 223 5.26 -4.23 -6.84
N GLY A 224 5.52 -3.08 -7.47
CA GLY A 224 4.50 -2.13 -7.91
C GLY A 224 3.95 -2.47 -9.30
N TRP A 225 3.29 -3.61 -9.43
CA TRP A 225 2.58 -3.96 -10.66
C TRP A 225 1.35 -4.84 -10.40
N ASN A 226 0.37 -4.78 -11.31
CA ASN A 226 -0.75 -5.72 -11.39
C ASN A 226 -1.06 -6.00 -12.87
N GLY A 227 -1.46 -7.21 -13.22
CA GLY A 227 -1.73 -7.58 -14.60
C GLY A 227 -3.02 -8.39 -14.76
N GLY A 228 -3.87 -7.98 -15.70
CA GLY A 228 -5.05 -8.75 -16.11
C GLY A 228 -4.87 -9.33 -17.51
N TYR A 229 -5.22 -10.59 -17.70
CA TYR A 229 -4.93 -11.35 -18.92
C TYR A 229 -6.04 -12.32 -19.28
N HIS A 230 -6.06 -12.73 -20.55
CA HIS A 230 -6.87 -13.81 -21.07
C HIS A 230 -5.98 -14.81 -21.82
N SER A 231 -5.80 -16.00 -21.24
CA SER A 231 -4.82 -16.98 -21.74
C SER A 231 -5.12 -17.46 -23.17
N ASN A 232 -6.39 -17.79 -23.47
CA ASN A 232 -6.76 -18.31 -24.80
C ASN A 232 -6.64 -17.25 -25.91
N LEU A 233 -7.03 -16.00 -25.62
CA LEU A 233 -6.87 -14.90 -26.58
C LEU A 233 -5.42 -14.41 -26.68
N ARG A 234 -4.56 -14.83 -25.75
CA ARG A 234 -3.16 -14.41 -25.59
C ARG A 234 -3.03 -12.88 -25.51
N ARG A 235 -3.81 -12.26 -24.64
CA ARG A 235 -3.86 -10.80 -24.45
C ARG A 235 -3.74 -10.48 -22.97
N GLY A 236 -3.14 -9.34 -22.66
CA GLY A 236 -3.11 -8.81 -21.31
C GLY A 236 -2.88 -7.31 -21.26
N MET A 237 -3.20 -6.71 -20.12
CA MET A 237 -2.77 -5.37 -19.76
C MET A 237 -2.01 -5.44 -18.45
N MET A 238 -0.85 -4.81 -18.43
CA MET A 238 0.00 -4.65 -17.26
C MET A 238 -0.10 -3.21 -16.76
N PHE A 239 -0.30 -3.04 -15.46
CA PHE A 239 -0.24 -1.76 -14.77
C PHE A 239 1.04 -1.70 -13.96
N LEU A 240 1.84 -0.66 -14.19
CA LEU A 240 2.96 -0.31 -13.33
C LEU A 240 2.55 0.86 -12.44
N MET A 241 2.93 0.80 -11.17
CA MET A 241 2.61 1.80 -10.13
C MET A 241 3.80 1.94 -9.17
N ASP A 242 3.87 3.06 -8.43
CA ASP A 242 4.96 3.25 -7.47
C ASP A 242 4.79 2.33 -6.25
N TYR A 243 5.69 1.35 -6.14
CA TYR A 243 5.75 0.42 -5.01
C TYR A 243 5.92 1.13 -3.66
N ASN A 244 6.64 2.25 -3.63
CA ASN A 244 6.99 2.96 -2.40
C ASN A 244 5.78 3.64 -1.75
N ASP A 245 4.76 3.95 -2.54
CA ASP A 245 3.48 4.47 -2.04
C ASP A 245 2.36 3.42 -2.05
N LEU A 246 2.52 2.28 -2.72
CA LEU A 246 1.49 1.23 -2.82
C LEU A 246 1.17 0.61 -1.46
N TRP A 247 -0.06 0.74 -0.98
CA TRP A 247 -0.51 0.10 0.26
C TRP A 247 -0.89 -1.36 0.02
N ARG A 248 -1.85 -1.58 -0.88
CA ARG A 248 -2.44 -2.90 -1.18
C ARG A 248 -3.05 -2.95 -2.57
N ILE A 249 -3.21 -4.16 -3.07
CA ILE A 249 -3.90 -4.46 -4.33
C ILE A 249 -5.19 -5.20 -4.02
N TYR A 250 -6.29 -4.84 -4.67
CA TYR A 250 -7.58 -5.53 -4.57
C TYR A 250 -8.07 -5.88 -5.96
N ASP A 251 -8.40 -7.15 -6.17
CA ASP A 251 -9.06 -7.58 -7.40
C ASP A 251 -10.34 -8.34 -7.06
N ASN A 252 -11.32 -8.19 -7.95
CA ASN A 252 -12.58 -8.92 -7.90
C ASN A 252 -12.84 -9.59 -9.25
N ALA A 253 -12.76 -10.92 -9.29
CA ALA A 253 -12.98 -11.71 -10.47
C ALA A 253 -14.43 -11.64 -10.97
N ALA A 254 -15.42 -11.59 -10.07
CA ALA A 254 -16.84 -11.54 -10.43
C ALA A 254 -17.23 -10.20 -11.06
N ALA A 255 -16.72 -9.10 -10.52
CA ALA A 255 -16.91 -7.76 -11.07
C ALA A 255 -15.93 -7.45 -12.22
N VAL A 256 -14.87 -8.25 -12.37
CA VAL A 256 -13.72 -8.01 -13.26
C VAL A 256 -13.10 -6.64 -13.00
N THR A 257 -12.90 -6.32 -11.73
CA THR A 257 -12.22 -5.09 -11.32
C THR A 257 -10.80 -5.41 -10.85
N THR A 258 -9.90 -4.50 -11.17
CA THR A 258 -8.58 -4.43 -10.58
C THR A 258 -8.34 -3.05 -10.00
N GLU A 259 -7.81 -3.05 -8.79
CA GLU A 259 -7.78 -1.87 -7.96
C GLU A 259 -6.53 -1.85 -7.10
N TRP A 260 -6.07 -0.66 -6.78
CA TRP A 260 -4.98 -0.50 -5.84
C TRP A 260 -5.17 0.78 -5.05
N MET A 261 -4.71 0.71 -3.80
CA MET A 261 -4.75 1.80 -2.86
C MET A 261 -3.33 2.21 -2.53
N TYR A 262 -3.09 3.51 -2.46
CA TYR A 262 -1.85 4.06 -1.96
C TYR A 262 -1.96 4.30 -0.45
N ASP A 263 -0.81 4.25 0.24
CA ASP A 263 -0.72 4.66 1.64
C ASP A 263 -1.25 6.09 1.76
N ARG A 264 -1.75 6.46 2.95
CA ARG A 264 -2.10 7.87 3.21
C ARG A 264 -0.92 8.78 2.88
N VAL A 265 -1.26 9.98 2.46
CA VAL A 265 -0.30 11.06 2.24
C VAL A 265 -0.74 12.27 3.04
N ALA A 266 0.14 12.79 3.89
CA ALA A 266 -0.02 14.13 4.46
C ALA A 266 0.47 15.14 3.43
N ILE A 267 -0.40 16.05 3.02
CA ILE A 267 -0.15 17.07 2.01
C ILE A 267 -0.21 18.43 2.70
N PRO A 268 0.94 19.02 3.06
CA PRO A 268 0.99 20.36 3.63
C PRO A 268 0.40 21.41 2.69
N ALA A 269 0.02 22.55 3.24
CA ALA A 269 -0.43 23.71 2.49
C ALA A 269 0.55 24.06 1.35
N GLY A 270 0.02 24.27 0.15
CA GLY A 270 0.79 24.61 -1.05
C GLY A 270 1.64 23.47 -1.64
N LYS A 271 1.56 22.24 -1.11
CA LYS A 271 2.30 21.07 -1.63
C LYS A 271 1.40 20.17 -2.48
N ALA A 272 2.05 19.26 -3.21
CA ALA A 272 1.40 18.27 -4.04
C ALA A 272 2.05 16.90 -3.83
N TRP A 273 1.22 15.87 -3.71
CA TRP A 273 1.67 14.49 -3.88
C TRP A 273 1.38 14.06 -5.31
N SER A 274 2.31 13.32 -5.93
CA SER A 274 2.15 12.81 -7.28
C SER A 274 2.68 11.38 -7.39
N THR A 275 2.05 10.59 -8.25
CA THR A 275 2.49 9.23 -8.59
C THR A 275 2.25 8.95 -10.06
N ASP A 276 3.07 8.09 -10.64
CA ASP A 276 2.95 7.67 -12.04
C ASP A 276 2.32 6.28 -12.14
N ILE A 277 1.38 6.15 -13.07
CA ILE A 277 0.77 4.90 -13.49
C ILE A 277 1.08 4.73 -14.99
N VAL A 278 1.52 3.53 -15.37
CA VAL A 278 1.69 3.18 -16.78
C VAL A 278 0.85 1.95 -17.10
N VAL A 279 0.05 2.04 -18.16
CA VAL A 279 -0.71 0.90 -18.70
C VAL A 279 -0.02 0.40 -19.96
N ILE A 280 0.34 -0.89 -19.96
CA ILE A 280 1.07 -1.56 -21.04
C ILE A 280 0.17 -2.69 -21.57
N PRO A 281 -0.52 -2.49 -22.71
CA PRO A 281 -1.21 -3.58 -23.39
C PRO A 281 -0.18 -4.52 -24.04
N VAL A 282 -0.42 -5.83 -23.99
CA VAL A 282 0.49 -6.85 -24.53
C VAL A 282 -0.30 -7.93 -25.24
N SER A 283 0.05 -8.21 -26.51
CA SER A 283 -0.45 -9.37 -27.25
C SER A 283 0.55 -10.52 -27.18
N GLY A 284 0.10 -11.74 -27.47
CA GLY A 284 0.95 -12.93 -27.50
C GLY A 284 1.25 -13.55 -26.13
N ILE A 285 0.68 -13.04 -25.04
CA ILE A 285 1.00 -13.47 -23.66
C ILE A 285 -0.15 -14.23 -22.99
N THR A 286 0.14 -15.27 -22.21
CA THR A 286 -0.87 -16.13 -21.57
C THR A 286 -1.10 -15.88 -20.08
N GLY A 287 -0.32 -14.99 -19.48
CA GLY A 287 -0.30 -14.71 -18.04
C GLY A 287 0.71 -13.61 -17.70
N PHE A 288 1.02 -13.44 -16.41
CA PHE A 288 2.13 -12.62 -15.96
C PHE A 288 2.83 -13.26 -14.76
N CYS A 289 4.14 -13.06 -14.69
CA CYS A 289 4.97 -13.33 -13.51
C CYS A 289 5.90 -12.16 -13.15
N HIS A 290 5.99 -11.15 -14.01
CA HIS A 290 6.77 -9.95 -13.75
C HIS A 290 6.29 -8.78 -14.60
N GLY A 291 6.27 -7.58 -14.01
CA GLY A 291 6.13 -6.31 -14.69
C GLY A 291 7.13 -5.30 -14.14
N SER A 292 7.84 -4.61 -15.04
CA SER A 292 8.72 -3.50 -14.70
C SER A 292 8.82 -2.52 -15.86
N ARG A 293 9.52 -1.40 -15.64
CA ARG A 293 9.83 -0.45 -16.72
C ARG A 293 10.64 -1.07 -17.86
N TYR A 294 11.32 -2.20 -17.65
CA TYR A 294 12.21 -2.80 -18.65
C TYR A 294 11.60 -4.00 -19.37
N LEU A 295 10.77 -4.76 -18.66
CA LEU A 295 10.29 -6.07 -19.11
C LEU A 295 8.91 -6.38 -18.55
N VAL A 296 8.06 -6.94 -19.41
CA VAL A 296 6.85 -7.68 -19.02
C VAL A 296 7.09 -9.15 -19.33
N ALA A 297 6.90 -10.04 -18.36
CA ALA A 297 7.20 -11.45 -18.53
C ALA A 297 6.11 -12.37 -17.97
N ASN A 298 5.97 -13.53 -18.62
CA ASN A 298 5.28 -14.70 -18.12
C ASN A 298 6.17 -15.93 -18.26
N MET A 299 5.83 -17.00 -17.55
CA MET A 299 6.43 -18.31 -17.69
C MET A 299 5.36 -19.39 -17.67
N GLU A 300 5.34 -20.25 -18.69
CA GLU A 300 4.56 -21.48 -18.68
C GLU A 300 5.48 -22.65 -18.42
N VAL A 301 5.10 -23.53 -17.50
CA VAL A 301 5.95 -24.64 -17.04
C VAL A 301 5.22 -25.96 -17.22
N ALA A 302 5.80 -26.84 -18.04
CA ALA A 302 5.29 -28.18 -18.27
C ALA A 302 6.32 -29.22 -17.81
N ARG A 303 5.85 -30.28 -17.14
CA ARG A 303 6.70 -31.40 -16.75
C ARG A 303 6.74 -32.46 -17.84
N THR A 304 7.93 -32.93 -18.16
CA THR A 304 8.17 -34.13 -18.96
C THR A 304 8.93 -35.16 -18.14
N ASN A 305 9.18 -36.34 -18.70
CA ASN A 305 9.89 -37.41 -17.99
C ASN A 305 11.32 -36.96 -17.65
N GLY A 306 11.56 -36.62 -16.38
CA GLY A 306 12.87 -36.19 -15.87
C GLY A 306 13.29 -34.76 -16.23
N SER A 307 12.38 -33.89 -16.70
CA SER A 307 12.71 -32.49 -17.05
C SER A 307 11.53 -31.54 -16.88
N LEU A 308 11.80 -30.24 -16.76
CA LEU A 308 10.80 -29.17 -16.90
C LEU A 308 11.05 -28.42 -18.21
N ILE A 309 10.01 -28.27 -19.02
CA ILE A 309 9.99 -27.35 -20.15
C ILE A 309 9.46 -26.01 -19.62
N ILE A 310 10.25 -24.96 -19.77
CA ILE A 310 9.91 -23.61 -19.32
C ILE A 310 9.84 -22.72 -20.56
N GLU A 311 8.65 -22.25 -20.90
CA GLU A 311 8.44 -21.26 -21.95
C GLU A 311 8.39 -19.86 -21.33
N HIS A 312 9.42 -19.07 -21.56
CA HIS A 312 9.44 -17.65 -21.21
C HIS A 312 8.71 -16.86 -22.28
N GLN A 313 7.70 -16.08 -21.90
CA GLN A 313 7.02 -15.15 -22.80
C GLN A 313 7.41 -13.73 -22.39
N LEU A 314 8.11 -13.01 -23.26
CA LEU A 314 8.70 -11.72 -22.94
C LEU A 314 8.23 -10.64 -23.90
N ALA A 315 7.80 -9.51 -23.34
CA ALA A 315 7.50 -8.27 -24.05
C ALA A 315 8.27 -7.11 -23.44
N ARG A 316 8.58 -6.10 -24.25
CA ARG A 316 9.27 -4.87 -23.84
C ARG A 316 8.45 -4.14 -22.78
N GLY A 317 9.11 -3.60 -21.76
CA GLY A 317 8.47 -2.65 -20.85
C GLY A 317 8.30 -1.26 -21.49
N VAL A 318 8.46 -0.24 -20.67
CA VAL A 318 8.50 1.18 -21.10
C VAL A 318 9.82 1.50 -21.79
N GLU A 319 10.92 1.18 -21.12
CA GLU A 319 12.28 1.45 -21.56
C GLU A 319 12.76 0.35 -22.51
N LYS A 320 13.51 0.74 -23.54
CA LYS A 320 14.15 -0.21 -24.45
C LYS A 320 15.33 -0.89 -23.75
N VAL A 321 15.44 -2.20 -23.96
CA VAL A 321 16.56 -3.01 -23.48
C VAL A 321 17.03 -3.91 -24.61
N GLU A 322 18.34 -3.95 -24.80
CA GLU A 322 19.05 -4.72 -25.82
C GLU A 322 20.11 -5.64 -25.17
N ASP A 323 20.73 -6.51 -25.96
CA ASP A 323 21.77 -7.45 -25.53
C ASP A 323 21.36 -8.33 -24.33
N ILE A 324 20.12 -8.83 -24.35
CA ILE A 324 19.50 -9.48 -23.20
C ILE A 324 20.00 -10.91 -23.03
N THR A 325 20.22 -11.28 -21.78
CA THR A 325 20.53 -12.64 -21.32
C THR A 325 19.54 -13.04 -20.25
N LEU A 326 18.90 -14.19 -20.44
CA LEU A 326 18.07 -14.82 -19.42
C LEU A 326 18.83 -16.00 -18.83
N GLU A 327 18.94 -16.01 -17.51
CA GLU A 327 19.48 -17.11 -16.73
C GLU A 327 18.38 -17.65 -15.83
N THR A 328 17.99 -18.90 -16.03
CA THR A 328 16.91 -19.54 -15.29
C THR A 328 17.49 -20.56 -14.33
N ARG A 329 17.18 -20.41 -13.05
CA ARG A 329 17.55 -21.33 -11.98
C ARG A 329 16.31 -22.09 -11.53
N VAL A 330 16.45 -23.40 -11.40
CA VAL A 330 15.40 -24.30 -10.91
C VAL A 330 15.96 -25.16 -9.78
N TRP A 331 15.26 -25.24 -8.64
CA TRP A 331 15.71 -26.03 -7.49
C TRP A 331 14.55 -26.65 -6.72
N GLY A 332 14.83 -27.75 -6.01
CA GLY A 332 13.85 -28.43 -5.17
C GLY A 332 13.61 -27.73 -3.84
N LEU A 333 12.35 -27.63 -3.41
CA LEU A 333 11.94 -26.99 -2.16
C LEU A 333 11.79 -27.98 -1.00
N LYS A 334 11.50 -29.26 -1.29
CA LYS A 334 11.40 -30.34 -0.28
C LYS A 334 12.59 -31.30 -0.30
N ALA A 335 13.33 -31.34 -1.39
CA ALA A 335 14.53 -32.16 -1.54
C ALA A 335 15.63 -31.34 -2.21
N ALA A 336 16.88 -31.53 -1.78
CA ALA A 336 18.01 -30.81 -2.32
C ALA A 336 18.37 -31.31 -3.73
N TRP A 337 18.07 -30.50 -4.75
CA TRP A 337 18.53 -30.69 -6.13
C TRP A 337 18.50 -29.34 -6.86
N THR A 338 19.24 -29.23 -7.95
CA THR A 338 19.24 -28.05 -8.84
C THR A 338 19.25 -28.55 -10.28
N GLY A 339 18.40 -27.97 -11.12
CA GLY A 339 18.32 -28.31 -12.53
C GLY A 339 19.36 -27.56 -13.36
N GLU A 340 19.84 -28.19 -14.43
CA GLU A 340 20.69 -27.56 -15.43
C GLU A 340 19.81 -26.90 -16.50
N VAL A 341 20.02 -25.60 -16.74
CA VAL A 341 19.23 -24.82 -17.70
C VAL A 341 20.16 -24.00 -18.60
N ASP A 342 19.92 -24.05 -19.90
CA ASP A 342 20.68 -23.28 -20.88
C ASP A 342 20.29 -21.79 -20.82
N LYS A 343 21.27 -20.90 -21.03
CA LYS A 343 21.02 -19.45 -21.10
C LYS A 343 20.34 -19.09 -22.42
N VAL A 344 19.42 -18.13 -22.39
CA VAL A 344 18.80 -17.58 -23.59
C VAL A 344 19.41 -16.22 -23.89
N ARG A 345 19.75 -15.97 -25.17
CA ARG A 345 20.14 -14.65 -25.67
C ARG A 345 19.01 -14.06 -26.49
N VAL A 346 18.65 -12.82 -26.19
CA VAL A 346 17.60 -12.09 -26.88
C VAL A 346 18.19 -10.74 -27.32
N PRO A 347 18.31 -10.45 -28.63
CA PRO A 347 18.93 -9.20 -29.09
C PRO A 347 18.21 -7.95 -28.58
N ALA A 348 16.87 -7.95 -28.64
CA ALA A 348 16.01 -6.89 -28.13
C ALA A 348 14.61 -7.44 -27.86
N LEU A 349 13.86 -6.78 -26.97
CA LEU A 349 12.44 -7.09 -26.75
C LEU A 349 11.55 -6.31 -27.71
N GLU A 350 10.45 -6.95 -28.12
CA GLU A 350 9.41 -6.34 -28.93
C GLU A 350 8.18 -5.99 -28.10
N ASP A 351 7.26 -5.27 -28.72
CA ASP A 351 6.07 -4.78 -28.05
C ASP A 351 5.08 -5.89 -27.69
N ASP A 352 4.87 -6.84 -28.60
CA ASP A 352 4.13 -8.05 -28.31
C ASP A 352 5.06 -9.16 -27.83
N ALA A 353 4.51 -10.08 -27.03
CA ALA A 353 5.28 -11.11 -26.37
C ALA A 353 5.85 -12.13 -27.35
N ARG A 354 7.13 -12.45 -27.18
CA ARG A 354 7.83 -13.56 -27.86
C ARG A 354 8.14 -14.68 -26.89
N SER A 355 8.01 -15.91 -27.37
CA SER A 355 8.27 -17.12 -26.58
C SER A 355 9.69 -17.63 -26.77
N PHE A 356 10.34 -17.99 -25.67
CA PHE A 356 11.66 -18.59 -25.62
C PHE A 356 11.63 -19.80 -24.69
N THR A 357 11.88 -20.99 -25.23
CA THR A 357 11.78 -22.23 -24.46
C THR A 357 13.14 -22.70 -24.00
N VAL A 358 13.25 -23.04 -22.72
CA VAL A 358 14.40 -23.73 -22.12
C VAL A 358 13.96 -25.05 -21.48
N VAL A 359 14.91 -25.96 -21.31
CA VAL A 359 14.67 -27.24 -20.64
C VAL A 359 15.54 -27.31 -19.40
N ALA A 360 14.92 -27.45 -18.24
CA ALA A 360 15.61 -27.79 -17.00
C ALA A 360 15.80 -29.30 -16.91
N ARG A 361 17.04 -29.74 -17.03
CA ARG A 361 17.47 -31.15 -16.96
C ARG A 361 17.97 -31.50 -15.56
N ASN A 362 18.11 -32.79 -15.28
CA ASN A 362 18.63 -33.30 -14.00
C ASN A 362 17.80 -32.84 -12.77
N ILE A 363 16.48 -32.72 -12.94
CA ILE A 363 15.58 -32.29 -11.87
C ILE A 363 15.20 -33.44 -10.93
N GLY A 364 14.86 -33.09 -9.70
CA GLY A 364 14.34 -34.03 -8.70
C GLY A 364 12.83 -33.93 -8.48
N PRO A 365 12.32 -34.42 -7.33
CA PRO A 365 10.90 -34.35 -7.00
C PRO A 365 10.44 -32.90 -6.75
N MET A 366 9.16 -32.66 -7.07
CA MET A 366 8.46 -31.40 -6.82
C MET A 366 8.11 -31.25 -5.33
N PRO A 367 7.86 -30.01 -4.86
CA PRO A 367 7.78 -28.77 -5.61
C PRO A 367 9.13 -28.11 -5.85
N ALA A 368 9.16 -27.23 -6.85
CA ALA A 368 10.35 -26.50 -7.27
C ALA A 368 10.16 -24.99 -7.21
N GLY A 369 11.24 -24.28 -6.88
CA GLY A 369 11.35 -22.85 -7.14
C GLY A 369 11.95 -22.63 -8.53
N ILE A 370 11.45 -21.60 -9.21
CA ILE A 370 11.99 -21.12 -10.48
C ILE A 370 12.30 -19.64 -10.32
N GLU A 371 13.53 -19.25 -10.61
CA GLU A 371 14.00 -17.86 -10.60
C GLU A 371 14.65 -17.55 -11.94
N VAL A 372 14.32 -16.40 -12.51
CA VAL A 372 14.90 -15.89 -13.74
C VAL A 372 15.62 -14.59 -13.42
N THR A 373 16.89 -14.53 -13.79
CA THR A 373 17.65 -13.29 -13.85
C THR A 373 17.76 -12.85 -15.29
N MET A 374 17.14 -11.71 -15.62
CA MET A 374 17.37 -11.00 -16.87
C MET A 374 18.51 -9.98 -16.65
N THR A 375 19.47 -9.95 -17.57
CA THR A 375 20.46 -8.86 -17.70
C THR A 375 20.45 -8.33 -19.13
N GLY A 376 20.66 -7.03 -19.31
CA GLY A 376 20.69 -6.39 -20.62
C GLY A 376 21.27 -4.98 -20.54
N LYS A 377 21.16 -4.21 -21.62
CA LYS A 377 21.62 -2.81 -21.69
C LYS A 377 20.47 -1.87 -22.02
N ASP A 378 20.36 -0.76 -21.30
CA ASP A 378 19.45 0.32 -21.65
C ASP A 378 19.95 1.13 -22.87
N ALA A 379 19.15 2.12 -23.29
CA ALA A 379 19.51 3.02 -24.40
C ALA A 379 20.82 3.82 -24.20
N ASN A 380 21.31 3.93 -22.97
CA ASN A 380 22.57 4.59 -22.63
C ASN A 380 23.73 3.59 -22.43
N GLY A 381 23.51 2.30 -22.73
CA GLY A 381 24.49 1.23 -22.55
C GLY A 381 24.69 0.81 -21.09
N ARG A 382 23.86 1.26 -20.14
CA ARG A 382 23.96 0.88 -18.73
C ARG A 382 23.38 -0.52 -18.54
N ILE A 383 24.03 -1.31 -17.70
CA ILE A 383 23.54 -2.66 -17.38
C ILE A 383 22.25 -2.55 -16.58
N VAL A 384 21.18 -3.15 -17.10
CA VAL A 384 19.91 -3.34 -16.41
C VAL A 384 19.78 -4.78 -15.97
N ARG A 385 19.17 -4.99 -14.79
CA ARG A 385 18.94 -6.32 -14.21
C ARG A 385 17.53 -6.41 -13.65
N ALA A 386 16.82 -7.48 -13.97
CA ALA A 386 15.53 -7.82 -13.37
C ALA A 386 15.59 -9.25 -12.84
N VAL A 387 15.01 -9.49 -11.66
CA VAL A 387 14.88 -10.82 -11.06
C VAL A 387 13.42 -11.06 -10.76
N TYR A 388 12.92 -12.22 -11.20
CA TYR A 388 11.57 -12.65 -10.94
C TYR A 388 11.53 -14.16 -10.87
N GLY A 389 10.44 -14.70 -10.34
CA GLY A 389 10.33 -16.13 -10.16
C GLY A 389 8.93 -16.51 -9.76
N ASP A 390 8.66 -17.81 -9.78
CA ASP A 390 7.42 -18.35 -9.27
C ASP A 390 7.63 -19.77 -8.75
N TYR A 391 6.62 -20.25 -8.04
CA TYR A 391 6.56 -21.61 -7.53
C TYR A 391 5.97 -22.56 -8.58
N TYR A 392 6.56 -23.74 -8.73
CA TYR A 392 5.98 -24.84 -9.51
C TYR A 392 5.71 -26.06 -8.62
N GLY A 393 4.43 -26.35 -8.40
CA GLY A 393 4.00 -27.38 -7.45
C GLY A 393 3.97 -28.80 -8.00
N GLY A 394 3.77 -28.98 -9.30
CA GLY A 394 3.41 -30.29 -9.86
C GLY A 394 2.19 -30.88 -9.12
N ALA A 395 2.33 -32.09 -8.58
CA ALA A 395 1.26 -32.76 -7.84
C ALA A 395 0.97 -32.14 -6.45
N GLU A 396 1.90 -31.37 -5.88
CA GLU A 396 1.70 -30.69 -4.58
C GLU A 396 0.74 -29.49 -4.69
N GLY A 397 0.44 -29.04 -5.92
CA GLY A 397 -0.55 -28.00 -6.17
C GLY A 397 -0.03 -26.61 -5.82
N LYS A 398 -0.51 -26.02 -4.72
CA LYS A 398 -0.30 -24.60 -4.37
C LYS A 398 0.99 -24.40 -3.56
N ASN A 399 1.50 -23.17 -3.55
CA ASN A 399 2.64 -22.77 -2.72
C ASN A 399 2.22 -22.58 -1.26
N ASN A 400 1.81 -23.67 -0.60
CA ASN A 400 1.42 -23.66 0.80
C ASN A 400 1.68 -25.03 1.41
N ASP A 401 2.46 -25.07 2.49
CA ASP A 401 2.62 -26.25 3.32
C ASP A 401 1.35 -26.44 4.16
N PRO A 402 0.62 -27.56 4.00
CA PRO A 402 -0.65 -27.78 4.70
C PRO A 402 -0.49 -27.97 6.21
N PHE A 403 0.73 -28.21 6.72
CA PHE A 403 0.97 -28.41 8.15
C PHE A 403 1.38 -27.11 8.84
N THR A 404 2.23 -26.32 8.21
CA THR A 404 2.73 -25.05 8.80
C THR A 404 1.92 -23.83 8.37
N MET A 405 1.09 -23.96 7.33
CA MET A 405 0.36 -22.86 6.69
C MET A 405 1.28 -21.74 6.17
N LYS A 406 2.53 -22.10 5.85
CA LYS A 406 3.53 -21.20 5.28
C LYS A 406 3.82 -21.62 3.84
N PRO A 407 4.17 -20.69 2.94
CA PRO A 407 4.60 -21.06 1.60
C PRO A 407 5.92 -21.84 1.62
N TYR A 408 6.09 -22.77 0.67
CA TYR A 408 7.35 -23.47 0.44
C TYR A 408 8.42 -22.53 -0.15
N LEU A 409 7.99 -21.56 -0.96
CA LEU A 409 8.82 -20.52 -1.55
C LEU A 409 8.30 -19.13 -1.12
N SER A 410 9.16 -18.34 -0.49
CA SER A 410 8.84 -16.94 -0.14
C SER A 410 9.77 -15.98 -0.86
N PHE A 411 9.21 -14.88 -1.32
CA PHE A 411 9.92 -13.73 -1.86
C PHE A 411 9.98 -12.63 -0.80
N ALA A 412 11.15 -12.03 -0.64
CA ALA A 412 11.31 -10.91 0.29
C ALA A 412 10.49 -9.72 -0.20
N ARG A 413 9.80 -9.06 0.73
CA ARG A 413 9.17 -7.77 0.49
C ARG A 413 10.26 -6.68 0.55
N PRO A 414 10.55 -5.97 -0.55
CA PRO A 414 11.53 -4.88 -0.50
C PRO A 414 11.08 -3.80 0.50
N PRO A 415 12.00 -3.20 1.28
CA PRO A 415 11.67 -2.04 2.09
C PRO A 415 11.19 -0.89 1.19
N LYS A 416 10.11 -0.21 1.57
CA LYS A 416 9.64 0.99 0.89
C LYS A 416 10.60 2.16 1.13
N GLN A 417 10.90 2.91 0.08
CA GLN A 417 11.65 4.17 0.12
C GLN A 417 10.68 5.34 -0.09
N LYS A 418 9.74 5.51 0.84
CA LYS A 418 8.69 6.53 0.73
C LYS A 418 9.27 7.93 0.92
N LYS A 419 8.89 8.86 0.05
CA LYS A 419 9.18 10.28 0.21
C LYS A 419 8.00 10.97 0.87
N PHE A 420 8.20 11.45 2.09
CA PHE A 420 7.16 12.17 2.82
C PHE A 420 7.17 13.65 2.44
N LEU A 421 5.98 14.21 2.21
CA LEU A 421 5.83 15.65 2.06
C LEU A 421 5.90 16.30 3.45
N LYS A 422 6.68 17.36 3.55
CA LYS A 422 6.92 18.11 4.77
C LYS A 422 6.65 19.59 4.55
N PRO A 423 6.22 20.34 5.57
CA PRO A 423 6.27 21.79 5.54
C PRO A 423 7.70 22.27 5.34
N ASP A 424 7.87 23.47 4.78
CA ASP A 424 9.20 24.05 4.57
C ASP A 424 9.93 24.35 5.90
N VAL A 425 9.15 24.60 6.96
CA VAL A 425 9.65 24.80 8.31
C VAL A 425 8.88 23.89 9.26
N ILE A 426 9.60 23.04 9.98
CA ILE A 426 9.09 22.27 11.10
C ILE A 426 9.67 22.87 12.36
N SER A 427 8.85 23.64 13.08
CA SER A 427 9.25 24.26 14.34
C SER A 427 8.17 24.07 15.39
N TYR A 428 8.55 23.52 16.53
CA TYR A 428 7.69 23.48 17.70
C TYR A 428 7.72 24.85 18.41
N LYS A 429 6.55 25.34 18.83
CA LYS A 429 6.42 26.53 19.68
C LYS A 429 5.58 26.18 20.92
N PRO A 430 6.11 26.42 22.13
CA PRO A 430 5.34 26.17 23.35
C PRO A 430 4.05 27.01 23.44
N HIS A 431 2.95 26.41 23.89
CA HIS A 431 1.67 27.11 24.05
C HIS A 431 1.41 27.54 25.51
N GLU A 432 0.60 28.59 25.67
CA GLU A 432 0.08 29.05 26.96
C GLU A 432 -1.44 29.27 26.88
N PRO A 433 -2.26 28.47 27.61
CA PRO A 433 -1.86 27.33 28.45
C PRO A 433 -1.33 26.13 27.62
N PRO A 434 -0.61 25.17 28.24
CA PRO A 434 -0.08 24.02 27.52
C PRO A 434 -1.15 23.15 26.86
N SER A 435 -0.82 22.55 25.73
CA SER A 435 -1.68 21.66 24.94
C SER A 435 -1.13 20.22 24.99
N VAL A 436 -1.98 19.25 25.34
CA VAL A 436 -1.60 17.85 25.50
C VAL A 436 -2.44 16.97 24.58
N LEU A 437 -1.79 16.08 23.83
CA LEU A 437 -2.44 15.00 23.10
C LEU A 437 -2.20 13.67 23.81
N HIS A 438 -3.25 13.01 24.27
CA HIS A 438 -3.20 11.67 24.84
C HIS A 438 -3.78 10.64 23.85
N LEU A 439 -2.90 9.86 23.22
CA LEU A 439 -3.31 8.69 22.43
C LEU A 439 -3.48 7.51 23.38
N ARG A 440 -4.75 7.14 23.63
CA ARG A 440 -5.16 6.31 24.76
C ARG A 440 -5.60 4.92 24.31
N GLY A 441 -4.80 3.93 24.66
CA GLY A 441 -5.10 2.51 24.54
C GLY A 441 -5.61 1.89 25.83
N LEU A 442 -5.73 0.56 25.81
CA LEU A 442 -6.28 -0.21 26.92
C LEU A 442 -5.41 -0.04 28.19
N TRP A 443 -6.07 0.14 29.33
CA TRP A 443 -5.47 0.29 30.68
C TRP A 443 -4.54 1.49 30.88
N ALA A 444 -4.36 2.37 29.89
CA ALA A 444 -3.51 3.56 30.01
C ALA A 444 -3.93 4.50 31.17
N SER A 445 -5.21 4.48 31.56
CA SER A 445 -5.71 5.25 32.72
C SER A 445 -5.11 4.85 34.05
N GLN A 446 -4.59 3.62 34.18
CA GLN A 446 -3.94 3.17 35.42
C GLN A 446 -2.67 3.95 35.71
N PHE A 447 -2.04 4.56 34.71
CA PHE A 447 -0.89 5.44 34.96
C PHE A 447 -1.28 6.78 35.60
N ARG A 448 -2.58 7.11 35.67
CA ARG A 448 -3.15 8.31 36.29
C ARG A 448 -2.56 9.63 35.74
N PHE A 449 -2.09 9.60 34.49
CA PHE A 449 -1.52 10.74 33.79
C PHE A 449 -2.49 11.94 33.69
N GLU A 450 -3.75 11.70 33.30
CA GLU A 450 -4.75 12.76 33.14
C GLU A 450 -5.04 13.48 34.47
N GLU A 451 -5.05 12.72 35.57
CA GLU A 451 -5.17 13.26 36.91
C GLU A 451 -3.92 14.07 37.30
N ALA A 452 -2.73 13.60 36.93
CA ALA A 452 -1.49 14.32 37.17
C ALA A 452 -1.46 15.66 36.42
N VAL A 453 -1.90 15.71 35.16
CA VAL A 453 -2.07 16.96 34.39
C VAL A 453 -3.05 17.88 35.09
N SER A 454 -4.25 17.39 35.44
CA SER A 454 -5.27 18.20 36.12
C SER A 454 -4.77 18.79 37.44
N ASN A 455 -3.96 18.04 38.19
CA ASN A 455 -3.42 18.47 39.48
C ASN A 455 -2.35 19.56 39.36
N CYS A 456 -1.54 19.56 38.30
CA CYS A 456 -0.42 20.50 38.18
C CYS A 456 -0.60 21.61 37.13
N LEU A 457 -1.49 21.40 36.17
CA LEU A 457 -1.77 22.29 35.05
C LEU A 457 -3.27 22.26 34.72
N PRO A 458 -4.16 22.72 35.63
CA PRO A 458 -5.61 22.64 35.44
C PRO A 458 -6.13 23.43 34.23
N ALA A 459 -5.34 24.37 33.70
CA ALA A 459 -5.66 25.15 32.50
C ALA A 459 -5.19 24.48 31.19
N ALA A 460 -4.46 23.36 31.25
CA ALA A 460 -3.95 22.69 30.06
C ALA A 460 -5.10 22.18 29.18
N ALA A 461 -5.02 22.43 27.89
CA ALA A 461 -5.92 21.82 26.92
C ALA A 461 -5.54 20.34 26.74
N MET A 462 -6.53 19.46 26.71
CA MET A 462 -6.31 18.01 26.53
C MET A 462 -7.17 17.47 25.41
N SER A 463 -6.51 16.97 24.36
CA SER A 463 -7.12 16.20 23.27
C SER A 463 -6.87 14.72 23.50
N ILE A 464 -7.88 13.87 23.31
CA ILE A 464 -7.76 12.42 23.50
C ILE A 464 -8.11 11.70 22.21
N GLY A 465 -7.17 10.89 21.70
CA GLY A 465 -7.40 9.95 20.61
C GLY A 465 -7.48 8.53 21.15
N TRP A 466 -8.65 7.91 21.13
CA TRP A 466 -8.85 6.56 21.65
C TRP A 466 -8.41 5.53 20.62
N LEU A 467 -7.70 4.51 21.06
CA LEU A 467 -7.46 3.31 20.26
C LEU A 467 -8.78 2.55 20.12
N GLU A 468 -9.19 2.30 18.89
CA GLU A 468 -10.38 1.55 18.56
C GLU A 468 -10.03 0.34 17.70
N SER A 469 -10.82 -0.71 17.85
CA SER A 469 -10.77 -1.88 16.99
C SER A 469 -12.00 -1.89 16.09
N SER A 470 -11.79 -2.00 14.79
CA SER A 470 -12.84 -2.09 13.79
C SER A 470 -12.61 -3.29 12.86
N PRO A 471 -13.57 -3.68 12.01
CA PRO A 471 -13.36 -4.73 11.00
C PRO A 471 -12.19 -4.47 10.04
N VAL A 472 -11.74 -3.22 9.92
CA VAL A 472 -10.60 -2.83 9.06
C VAL A 472 -9.28 -2.71 9.83
N GLY A 473 -9.27 -3.07 11.12
CA GLY A 473 -8.08 -3.07 11.97
C GLY A 473 -8.14 -2.05 13.11
N LEU A 474 -6.98 -1.79 13.70
CA LEU A 474 -6.83 -0.81 14.79
C LEU A 474 -6.70 0.61 14.22
N THR A 475 -7.46 1.54 14.78
CA THR A 475 -7.47 2.96 14.39
C THR A 475 -7.47 3.87 15.63
N PHE A 476 -7.25 5.17 15.43
CA PHE A 476 -7.53 6.17 16.46
C PHE A 476 -8.85 6.88 16.16
N THR A 477 -9.65 7.21 17.19
CA THR A 477 -10.80 8.12 17.02
C THR A 477 -10.36 9.48 16.49
N TRP A 478 -9.15 9.89 16.85
CA TRP A 478 -8.55 11.13 16.41
C TRP A 478 -7.02 11.06 16.51
N PHE A 479 -6.34 11.49 15.45
CA PHE A 479 -4.92 11.78 15.40
C PHE A 479 -4.74 13.03 14.53
N PRO A 480 -3.82 13.95 14.86
CA PRO A 480 -3.61 15.17 14.08
C PRO A 480 -3.41 14.85 12.59
N PRO A 481 -4.23 15.45 11.70
CA PRO A 481 -4.19 15.14 10.27
C PRO A 481 -3.05 15.86 9.55
N ASP A 482 -2.30 16.73 10.21
CA ASP A 482 -1.20 17.47 9.60
C ASP A 482 -0.14 17.92 10.61
N TYR A 483 0.98 18.43 10.07
CA TYR A 483 2.08 18.94 10.88
C TYR A 483 1.68 20.12 11.77
N PRO A 484 0.98 21.18 11.29
CA PRO A 484 0.55 22.27 12.16
C PRO A 484 -0.25 21.81 13.38
N SER A 485 -1.22 20.90 13.18
CA SER A 485 -2.04 20.35 14.25
C SER A 485 -1.21 19.50 15.22
N LEU A 486 -0.30 18.66 14.71
CA LEU A 486 0.59 17.86 15.57
C LEU A 486 1.54 18.74 16.38
N LEU A 487 2.16 19.74 15.75
CA LEU A 487 3.10 20.69 16.34
C LEU A 487 2.41 21.67 17.31
N SER A 488 1.07 21.74 17.31
CA SER A 488 0.27 22.52 18.25
C SER A 488 0.20 21.90 19.67
N HIS A 489 0.78 20.72 19.87
CA HIS A 489 0.82 20.03 21.16
C HIS A 489 2.19 20.17 21.83
N ASP A 490 2.19 20.54 23.11
CA ASP A 490 3.39 20.64 23.94
C ASP A 490 3.85 19.29 24.50
N LEU A 491 2.92 18.33 24.58
CA LEU A 491 3.21 16.97 25.00
C LEU A 491 2.30 15.99 24.24
N ILE A 492 2.92 14.97 23.64
CA ILE A 492 2.24 13.81 23.09
C ILE A 492 2.45 12.61 24.00
N VAL A 493 1.36 11.97 24.42
CA VAL A 493 1.38 10.77 25.27
C VAL A 493 0.94 9.55 24.49
N LEU A 494 1.81 8.54 24.44
CA LEU A 494 1.57 7.24 23.86
C LEU A 494 1.18 6.26 24.97
N GLY A 495 -0.12 6.18 25.24
CA GLY A 495 -0.68 5.38 26.33
C GLY A 495 -1.07 3.98 25.86
N ASN A 496 -0.14 3.02 25.85
CA ASN A 496 -0.42 1.65 25.39
C ASN A 496 -1.04 1.55 23.98
N VAL A 497 -0.40 2.17 23.00
CA VAL A 497 -0.87 2.22 21.60
C VAL A 497 0.13 1.57 20.64
N PRO A 498 -0.33 0.72 19.70
CA PRO A 498 0.53 0.12 18.70
C PRO A 498 0.85 1.09 17.56
N ALA A 499 1.78 0.73 16.69
CA ALA A 499 2.19 1.54 15.54
C ALA A 499 1.18 1.51 14.38
N ALA A 500 0.35 0.46 14.28
CA ALA A 500 -0.55 0.26 13.15
C ALA A 500 -1.48 1.47 12.85
N PRO A 501 -2.14 2.10 13.84
CA PRO A 501 -2.97 3.28 13.61
C PRO A 501 -2.20 4.54 13.13
N PHE A 502 -0.91 4.63 13.42
CA PHE A 502 -0.06 5.75 12.96
C PHE A 502 0.25 5.65 11.48
N ASP A 503 0.26 4.45 10.90
CA ASP A 503 0.85 4.14 9.60
C ASP A 503 2.28 4.71 9.40
N LEU A 504 2.77 4.78 8.16
CA LEU A 504 4.09 5.32 7.86
C LEU A 504 4.17 6.85 8.01
N VAL A 505 3.11 7.57 7.62
CA VAL A 505 3.01 9.03 7.69
C VAL A 505 2.92 9.52 9.12
N GLY A 506 2.05 8.93 9.95
CA GLY A 506 1.95 9.35 11.35
C GLY A 506 3.22 9.05 12.14
N GLN A 507 3.93 7.95 11.83
CA GLN A 507 5.25 7.67 12.41
C GLN A 507 6.29 8.70 11.99
N GLU A 508 6.32 9.10 10.71
CA GLU A 508 7.23 10.15 10.23
C GLU A 508 6.93 11.51 10.88
N MET A 509 5.65 11.88 10.97
CA MET A 509 5.24 13.13 11.62
C MET A 509 5.61 13.14 13.10
N LEU A 510 5.42 12.02 13.81
CA LEU A 510 5.83 11.90 15.22
C LEU A 510 7.36 12.01 15.38
N LYS A 511 8.13 11.39 14.47
CA LYS A 511 9.60 11.50 14.45
C LYS A 511 10.04 12.94 14.26
N ASP A 512 9.45 13.64 13.31
CA ASP A 512 9.77 15.04 13.04
C ASP A 512 9.34 15.97 14.18
N TYR A 513 8.20 15.70 14.83
CA TYR A 513 7.76 16.40 16.06
C TYR A 513 8.82 16.30 17.17
N ILE A 514 9.29 15.08 17.45
CA ILE A 514 10.31 14.82 18.47
C ILE A 514 11.64 15.49 18.09
N ALA A 515 12.05 15.35 16.84
CA ALA A 515 13.28 15.95 16.31
C ALA A 515 13.25 17.49 16.40
N ALA A 516 12.07 18.11 16.26
CA ALA A 516 11.86 19.55 16.40
C ALA A 516 11.80 20.04 17.86
N GLY A 517 11.97 19.16 18.84
CA GLY A 517 11.97 19.51 20.27
C GLY A 517 10.64 19.27 20.99
N GLY A 518 9.69 18.58 20.35
CA GLY A 518 8.45 18.15 20.98
C GLY A 518 8.68 17.18 22.15
N ASN A 519 7.78 17.19 23.13
CA ASN A 519 7.89 16.35 24.32
C ASN A 519 7.03 15.09 24.19
N VAL A 520 7.54 13.95 24.67
CA VAL A 520 6.83 12.66 24.59
C VAL A 520 6.83 11.92 25.92
N LEU A 521 5.68 11.38 26.30
CA LEU A 521 5.54 10.39 27.36
C LEU A 521 5.06 9.07 26.76
N MET A 522 5.85 8.01 26.90
CA MET A 522 5.46 6.66 26.48
C MET A 522 5.14 5.83 27.72
N LEU A 523 3.95 5.25 27.76
CA LEU A 523 3.47 4.42 28.89
C LEU A 523 3.46 2.95 28.49
N GLY A 524 3.85 2.06 29.40
CA GLY A 524 3.98 0.63 29.13
C GLY A 524 2.65 -0.12 29.06
N GLY A 525 2.70 -1.28 28.40
CA GLY A 525 1.56 -2.17 28.21
C GLY A 525 1.80 -3.16 27.06
N ASP A 526 0.81 -3.97 26.75
CA ASP A 526 0.87 -5.07 25.79
C ASP A 526 0.84 -4.61 24.33
N GLN A 527 0.64 -3.32 24.08
CA GLN A 527 0.73 -2.66 22.77
C GLN A 527 1.86 -1.62 22.72
N SER A 528 2.80 -1.66 23.67
CA SER A 528 3.89 -0.67 23.79
C SER A 528 5.27 -1.26 23.47
N TYR A 529 6.22 -0.37 23.14
CA TYR A 529 7.64 -0.67 22.92
C TYR A 529 7.86 -1.78 21.87
N GLY A 530 8.65 -2.82 22.16
CA GLY A 530 9.05 -3.83 21.17
C GLY A 530 7.89 -4.52 20.47
N GLN A 531 6.73 -4.70 21.13
CA GLN A 531 5.54 -5.25 20.47
C GLN A 531 4.58 -4.20 19.87
N ALA A 532 4.84 -2.91 20.06
CA ALA A 532 4.06 -1.87 19.37
C ALA A 532 4.24 -1.93 17.84
N GLY A 533 5.39 -2.43 17.37
CA GLY A 533 5.64 -2.67 15.95
C GLY A 533 5.98 -1.42 15.14
N PHE A 534 6.54 -0.39 15.78
CA PHE A 534 7.07 0.79 15.08
C PHE A 534 8.16 0.37 14.09
N SER A 535 8.04 0.82 12.85
CA SER A 535 8.94 0.47 11.75
C SER A 535 9.89 1.60 11.36
N ASN A 536 9.60 2.84 11.77
CA ASN A 536 10.48 3.98 11.54
C ASN A 536 11.69 3.91 12.48
N THR A 537 12.86 3.59 11.94
CA THR A 537 14.10 3.45 12.74
C THR A 537 14.58 4.78 13.30
N GLU A 538 14.42 5.89 12.56
CA GLU A 538 14.78 7.23 13.03
C GLU A 538 13.93 7.63 14.25
N LEU A 539 12.63 7.28 14.26
CA LEU A 539 11.76 7.47 15.42
C LEU A 539 12.29 6.72 16.65
N LEU A 540 12.65 5.45 16.47
CA LEU A 540 13.13 4.58 17.56
C LEU A 540 14.52 4.98 18.09
N GLU A 541 15.35 5.61 17.26
CA GLU A 541 16.65 6.14 17.66
C GLU A 541 16.55 7.39 18.54
N LEU A 542 15.45 8.14 18.45
CA LEU A 542 15.20 9.31 19.30
C LEU A 542 14.80 8.93 20.73
N LEU A 543 14.32 7.71 20.98
CA LEU A 543 13.88 7.28 22.31
C LEU A 543 15.07 7.04 23.26
N PRO A 544 14.95 7.35 24.56
CA PRO A 544 16.02 7.12 25.55
C PRO A 544 16.23 5.64 25.90
N VAL A 545 15.50 4.74 25.25
CA VAL A 545 15.60 3.30 25.44
C VAL A 545 15.67 2.60 24.09
N ASP A 546 16.40 1.49 24.04
CA ASP A 546 16.23 0.48 23.01
C ASP A 546 14.98 -0.34 23.34
N VAL A 547 14.00 -0.31 22.44
CA VAL A 547 12.70 -0.96 22.62
C VAL A 547 12.76 -2.48 22.42
N GLY A 548 13.81 -3.02 21.81
CA GLY A 548 13.96 -4.45 21.57
C GLY A 548 12.92 -5.05 20.61
N SER A 549 12.84 -6.38 20.58
CA SER A 549 11.96 -7.16 19.69
C SER A 549 10.52 -7.28 20.22
N PRO A 550 9.55 -7.78 19.43
CA PRO A 550 8.23 -8.15 19.94
C PRO A 550 8.27 -9.11 21.13
N TYR A 551 7.18 -9.10 21.91
CA TYR A 551 7.03 -9.88 23.15
C TYR A 551 8.10 -9.54 24.20
N ASN A 552 8.37 -8.25 24.43
CA ASN A 552 9.46 -7.82 25.31
C ASN A 552 9.05 -7.52 26.76
N TRP A 553 7.81 -7.72 27.19
CA TRP A 553 7.43 -7.54 28.59
C TRP A 553 7.47 -8.86 29.36
N ARG A 554 7.88 -8.81 30.63
CA ARG A 554 8.03 -9.99 31.49
C ARG A 554 7.45 -9.76 32.86
N ARG A 555 6.91 -10.84 33.44
CA ARG A 555 6.57 -10.90 34.86
C ARG A 555 7.85 -10.75 35.67
N LEU A 556 7.81 -9.94 36.70
CA LEU A 556 8.85 -9.82 37.70
C LEU A 556 8.63 -10.87 38.80
N GLU A 557 9.72 -11.36 39.37
CA GLU A 557 9.66 -12.33 40.46
C GLU A 557 8.93 -11.70 41.66
N ARG A 558 7.79 -12.29 42.07
CA ARG A 558 6.97 -11.89 43.23
C ARG A 558 6.93 -10.37 43.45
N GLY A 559 6.21 -9.62 42.61
CA GLY A 559 5.96 -8.18 42.79
C GLY A 559 7.16 -7.37 43.28
N THR A 560 7.93 -6.74 42.40
CA THR A 560 9.21 -6.13 42.81
C THR A 560 9.05 -4.71 43.32
N GLN A 561 9.73 -4.37 44.41
CA GLN A 561 9.71 -3.04 45.03
C GLN A 561 10.30 -1.96 44.12
N LEU A 562 9.68 -0.79 44.12
CA LEU A 562 10.19 0.41 43.46
C LEU A 562 11.29 1.10 44.27
N THR A 563 12.36 1.54 43.59
CA THR A 563 13.49 2.28 44.16
C THR A 563 13.84 3.49 43.30
N VAL A 564 13.91 4.67 43.93
CA VAL A 564 14.36 5.92 43.28
C VAL A 564 15.88 5.91 43.16
N CYS A 565 16.41 6.06 41.94
CA CYS A 565 17.84 6.03 41.67
C CYS A 565 18.50 7.40 41.66
N MET A 566 17.74 8.46 41.36
CA MET A 566 18.22 9.84 41.27
C MET A 566 17.38 10.77 42.16
N PRO A 567 17.54 10.70 43.49
CA PRO A 567 16.66 11.41 44.44
C PRO A 567 16.73 12.94 44.34
N GLN A 568 17.80 13.49 43.75
CA GLN A 568 17.97 14.94 43.55
C GLN A 568 17.36 15.43 42.22
N HIS A 569 16.91 14.53 41.34
CA HIS A 569 16.29 14.93 40.08
C HIS A 569 14.90 15.52 40.35
N PRO A 570 14.46 16.61 39.67
CA PRO A 570 13.16 17.23 39.92
C PRO A 570 11.96 16.27 39.80
N VAL A 571 12.07 15.24 38.95
CA VAL A 571 11.03 14.20 38.82
C VAL A 571 10.89 13.37 40.10
N ALA A 572 11.97 13.17 40.85
CA ALA A 572 11.98 12.40 42.09
C ALA A 572 11.62 13.22 43.35
N ASP A 573 11.36 14.53 43.22
CA ASP A 573 11.12 15.40 44.36
C ASP A 573 9.92 14.96 45.23
N GLY A 574 10.21 14.66 46.50
CA GLY A 574 9.22 14.18 47.46
C GLY A 574 8.64 12.80 47.16
N VAL A 575 9.24 12.01 46.27
CA VAL A 575 8.77 10.66 45.92
C VAL A 575 9.40 9.62 46.85
N VAL A 576 8.57 8.99 47.68
CA VAL A 576 8.98 7.90 48.57
C VAL A 576 8.00 6.74 48.45
N PHE A 577 8.43 5.63 47.84
CA PHE A 577 7.61 4.43 47.70
C PHE A 577 7.59 3.60 48.99
N ASP A 578 6.41 3.09 49.35
CA ASP A 578 6.27 2.17 50.48
C ASP A 578 6.86 0.79 50.13
N LYS A 579 7.21 0.01 51.15
CA LYS A 579 7.63 -1.38 50.97
C LYS A 579 6.54 -2.26 50.33
N GLN A 580 5.28 -1.87 50.41
CA GLN A 580 4.15 -2.55 49.77
C GLN A 580 4.01 -2.20 48.28
N ASP A 581 4.59 -1.10 47.80
CA ASP A 581 4.44 -0.66 46.39
C ASP A 581 5.23 -1.57 45.45
N ARG A 582 4.51 -2.28 44.56
CA ARG A 582 5.07 -3.30 43.67
C ARG A 582 4.81 -3.01 42.19
N VAL A 583 5.79 -3.39 41.36
CA VAL A 583 5.62 -3.61 39.93
C VAL A 583 5.60 -5.11 39.66
N PHE A 584 4.62 -5.58 38.89
CA PHE A 584 4.47 -7.00 38.56
C PHE A 584 5.01 -7.36 37.18
N TYR A 585 4.98 -6.40 36.26
CA TYR A 585 5.39 -6.60 34.87
C TYR A 585 6.13 -5.36 34.36
N SER A 586 7.15 -5.59 33.55
CA SER A 586 7.90 -4.50 32.89
C SER A 586 8.44 -4.93 31.54
N HIS A 587 8.71 -3.95 30.69
CA HIS A 587 9.38 -4.13 29.41
C HIS A 587 10.89 -4.34 29.60
N LEU A 588 11.45 -5.23 28.78
CA LEU A 588 12.88 -5.54 28.69
C LEU A 588 13.63 -4.51 27.82
N CYS A 589 13.29 -3.23 27.97
CA CYS A 589 13.98 -2.16 27.24
C CYS A 589 15.32 -1.83 27.91
N ALA A 590 16.35 -1.56 27.12
CA ALA A 590 17.66 -1.16 27.62
C ALA A 590 17.81 0.37 27.55
N PRO A 591 18.16 1.08 28.64
CA PRO A 591 18.46 2.51 28.58
C PRO A 591 19.62 2.79 27.62
N ARG A 592 19.49 3.80 26.76
CA ARG A 592 20.57 4.24 25.86
C ARG A 592 21.61 5.07 26.62
N GLN A 593 22.77 5.27 26.01
CA GLN A 593 23.80 6.16 26.54
C GLN A 593 23.23 7.58 26.71
N GLY A 594 23.46 8.18 27.88
CA GLY A 594 22.95 9.51 28.23
C GLY A 594 21.51 9.54 28.75
N ALA A 595 20.82 8.39 28.79
CA ALA A 595 19.51 8.30 29.43
C ALA A 595 19.62 8.30 30.97
N GLU A 596 18.65 8.94 31.62
CA GLU A 596 18.57 9.04 33.08
C GLU A 596 17.55 8.03 33.61
N VAL A 597 18.00 7.03 34.37
CA VAL A 597 17.11 6.06 35.02
C VAL A 597 16.69 6.61 36.38
N ILE A 598 15.46 7.11 36.47
CA ILE A 598 14.92 7.74 37.68
C ILE A 598 14.38 6.71 38.67
N LEU A 599 13.76 5.65 38.15
CA LEU A 599 13.07 4.64 38.94
C LEU A 599 13.43 3.25 38.45
N LYS A 600 13.65 2.32 39.38
CA LYS A 600 13.84 0.89 39.11
C LYS A 600 12.89 0.02 39.93
N ALA A 601 12.66 -1.21 39.47
CA ALA A 601 12.11 -2.31 40.25
C ALA A 601 13.16 -3.44 40.30
N GLY A 602 13.86 -3.56 41.42
CA GLY A 602 15.09 -4.37 41.48
C GLY A 602 16.11 -3.82 40.47
N ASP A 603 16.59 -4.67 39.56
CA ASP A 603 17.51 -4.26 38.50
C ASP A 603 16.83 -3.71 37.24
N ARG A 604 15.49 -3.78 37.16
CA ARG A 604 14.74 -3.37 35.97
C ARG A 604 14.52 -1.85 35.96
N PRO A 605 14.88 -1.13 34.89
CA PRO A 605 14.49 0.26 34.73
C PRO A 605 12.96 0.37 34.60
N ILE A 606 12.37 1.37 35.26
CA ILE A 606 10.91 1.61 35.25
C ILE A 606 10.58 2.99 34.71
N LEU A 607 11.31 4.02 35.09
CA LEU A 607 11.17 5.36 34.51
C LEU A 607 12.52 5.80 33.97
N VAL A 608 12.60 5.98 32.66
CA VAL A 608 13.80 6.42 31.95
C VAL A 608 13.50 7.74 31.26
N LEU A 609 14.37 8.72 31.44
CA LEU A 609 14.26 10.03 30.81
C LEU A 609 15.38 10.23 29.79
N GLY A 610 15.11 11.07 28.80
CA GLY A 610 16.13 11.58 27.90
C GLY A 610 15.73 12.89 27.26
N ARG A 611 16.64 13.40 26.43
CA ARG A 611 16.48 14.65 25.70
C ARG A 611 16.81 14.46 24.24
N THR A 612 16.08 15.16 23.38
CA THR A 612 16.39 15.22 21.96
C THR A 612 17.49 16.26 21.72
N PRO A 613 18.19 16.21 20.57
CA PRO A 613 19.19 17.22 20.21
C PRO A 613 18.64 18.66 20.22
N ALA A 614 17.35 18.83 19.89
CA ALA A 614 16.65 20.12 19.91
C ALA A 614 16.13 20.53 21.30
N GLY A 615 16.47 19.79 22.35
CA GLY A 615 16.11 20.12 23.75
C GLY A 615 14.73 19.62 24.21
N GLY A 616 14.00 18.92 23.35
CA GLY A 616 12.75 18.24 23.69
C GLY A 616 12.98 17.15 24.74
N ARG A 617 11.97 16.84 25.54
CA ARG A 617 12.07 15.89 26.65
C ARG A 617 11.24 14.65 26.41
N ILE A 618 11.83 13.49 26.68
CA ILE A 618 11.16 12.20 26.52
C ILE A 618 11.19 11.44 27.85
N ALA A 619 10.04 10.90 28.24
CA ALA A 619 9.90 10.00 29.38
C ALA A 619 9.33 8.66 28.92
N CYS A 620 9.97 7.56 29.32
CA CYS A 620 9.51 6.20 29.04
C CYS A 620 9.22 5.48 30.37
N VAL A 621 7.95 5.15 30.59
CA VAL A 621 7.50 4.28 31.68
C VAL A 621 7.49 2.84 31.18
N LEU A 622 8.39 2.01 31.72
CA LEU A 622 8.59 0.62 31.33
C LEU A 622 7.79 -0.37 32.18
N ALA A 623 7.14 0.07 33.28
CA ALA A 623 6.17 -0.75 33.99
C ALA A 623 4.89 -0.92 33.15
N THR A 624 4.22 -2.05 33.30
CA THR A 624 2.88 -2.26 32.73
C THR A 624 1.83 -2.36 33.84
N PRO A 625 0.60 -1.90 33.63
CA PRO A 625 -0.45 -1.92 34.65
C PRO A 625 -1.11 -3.30 34.75
N PHE A 626 -0.30 -4.37 34.77
CA PHE A 626 -0.74 -5.76 34.71
C PHE A 626 -0.48 -6.48 36.03
N GLY A 627 -1.23 -7.55 36.25
CA GLY A 627 -1.13 -8.38 37.44
C GLY A 627 -2.04 -7.92 38.56
N GLU A 628 -2.03 -8.71 39.63
CA GLU A 628 -2.85 -8.50 40.82
C GLU A 628 -1.92 -8.41 42.02
N ALA A 629 -2.19 -7.46 42.92
CA ALA A 629 -1.47 -7.34 44.18
C ALA A 629 -2.02 -8.35 45.19
N ASP A 630 -1.12 -9.04 45.89
CA ASP A 630 -1.50 -9.87 47.03
C ASP A 630 -1.97 -9.00 48.22
N ARG A 631 -2.54 -9.61 49.27
CA ARG A 631 -3.14 -8.90 50.43
C ARG A 631 -2.24 -7.88 51.14
N ASN A 632 -0.91 -8.01 51.03
CA ASN A 632 0.08 -7.14 51.67
C ASN A 632 0.86 -6.29 50.66
N GLU A 633 0.40 -6.24 49.42
CA GLU A 633 1.02 -5.52 48.33
C GLU A 633 0.07 -4.45 47.81
N ARG A 634 0.63 -3.41 47.21
CA ARG A 634 -0.10 -2.37 46.50
C ARG A 634 0.49 -2.26 45.11
N ALA A 635 -0.36 -2.38 44.10
CA ALA A 635 0.09 -2.15 42.75
C ALA A 635 0.59 -0.72 42.60
N PHE A 636 1.68 -0.52 41.85
CA PHE A 636 2.31 0.80 41.77
C PHE A 636 1.35 1.91 41.33
N TRP A 637 0.37 1.61 40.46
CA TRP A 637 -0.62 2.57 39.98
C TRP A 637 -1.56 3.09 41.07
N ASP A 638 -1.74 2.34 42.16
CA ASP A 638 -2.53 2.74 43.33
C ASP A 638 -1.69 3.50 44.37
N SER A 639 -0.36 3.61 44.17
CA SER A 639 0.53 4.30 45.09
C SER A 639 0.38 5.83 45.01
N PRO A 640 0.21 6.53 46.15
CA PRO A 640 0.30 8.00 46.17
C PRO A 640 1.68 8.52 45.71
N ALA A 641 2.75 7.75 45.95
CA ALA A 641 4.09 8.10 45.50
C ALA A 641 4.21 8.03 43.97
N TRP A 642 3.52 7.07 43.33
CA TRP A 642 3.42 7.02 41.87
C TRP A 642 2.74 8.27 41.32
N GLN A 643 1.63 8.69 41.93
CA GLN A 643 0.92 9.88 41.48
C GLN A 643 1.75 11.16 41.63
N ARG A 644 2.51 11.29 42.72
CA ARG A 644 3.49 12.38 42.88
C ARG A 644 4.58 12.34 41.81
N LEU A 645 5.14 11.17 41.53
CA LEU A 645 6.13 10.96 40.48
C LEU A 645 5.59 11.36 39.10
N MET A 646 4.35 10.97 38.77
CA MET A 646 3.71 11.32 37.51
C MET A 646 3.49 12.83 37.40
N VAL A 647 3.00 13.49 38.46
CA VAL A 647 2.89 14.97 38.52
C VAL A 647 4.23 15.65 38.24
N ASN A 648 5.31 15.19 38.89
CA ASN A 648 6.63 15.77 38.67
C ASN A 648 7.16 15.49 37.25
N THR A 649 6.84 14.32 36.68
CA THR A 649 7.17 13.96 35.30
C THR A 649 6.48 14.89 34.30
N VAL A 650 5.18 15.15 34.47
CA VAL A 650 4.42 16.11 33.65
C VAL A 650 5.04 17.50 33.73
N LYS A 651 5.32 17.98 34.95
CA LYS A 651 5.98 19.28 35.16
C LYS A 651 7.34 19.34 34.47
N TRP A 652 8.14 18.28 34.54
CA TRP A 652 9.44 18.22 33.91
C TRP A 652 9.34 18.24 32.38
N LEU A 653 8.45 17.43 31.79
CA LEU A 653 8.20 17.40 30.34
C LEU A 653 7.81 18.79 29.83
N LEU A 654 6.87 19.44 30.52
CA LEU A 654 6.34 20.76 30.17
C LEU A 654 7.13 21.93 30.78
N HIS A 655 8.29 21.68 31.40
CA HIS A 655 9.07 22.71 32.07
C HIS A 655 9.64 23.69 31.03
N ARG A 656 9.14 24.92 31.00
CA ARG A 656 9.66 25.96 30.13
C ARG A 656 11.06 26.35 30.62
N LEU A 657 12.10 26.15 29.82
CA LEU A 657 13.33 26.89 30.06
C LEU A 657 13.00 28.36 29.77
N PRO A 658 13.40 29.32 30.62
CA PRO A 658 13.40 30.72 30.19
C PRO A 658 14.27 30.82 28.93
N GLY A 659 13.68 31.32 27.85
CA GLY A 659 14.34 31.49 26.55
C GLY A 659 15.41 32.55 26.57
#